data_AF-A0A553PQE9-F1
#
_entry.id   AF-A0A553PQE9-F1
#
_cell.length_a   1.000
_cell.length_b   1.000
_cell.length_c   1.000
_cell.angle_alpha   90.00
_cell.angle_beta   90.00
_cell.angle_gamma   90.00
#
_symmetry.space_group_name_H-M   'P 1'
#
loop_
_entity.id
_entity.type
_entity.pdbx_description
1 polymer ?
#
loop_
_entity_poly.entity_id
_entity_poly.type
_entity_poly.pdbx_seq_one_letter_code
_entity_poly.pdbx_strand_id
1 'polypeptide(L)'
;MASVGEPVNGPVSTPDPSPSSSPVGQVHGQALGSKFKVLPRTDQIHELQTLIRSAETSRSNFKFVADRLIRMVIEEGLNQLPYSEVEVVTPTGKPYQGLKYEKGNCGVSIVRSGEAMEKALQECCRSMRIGKILVDSEPEKNDARVVFAKLPSDIAKRKVLLLYPIMSSGNKVCQAMKVLKDHGVPESHVFLINLFCTPEAGERIVGEFPALTILTTEVHHVTPNHFGQKALLVLDLAKAMMASPHDWAVLPPELLVNIARKLELSQMCCFSLVCRSWYLAINDNNVFWRQMLCQVFKTSQIPVHAFSEPKPDWKAELFRLTNKVPSVNTQTLTAHKDEVLFVSFSHNYGDFVSCSKDRSFIIWRYNKKSHEFENFNTIDMARYNWLYIWSGQYSSDDKKLLISGVMDSLNGEIAIYNTMSNDPLARAVNVVLFICDYQPISPSELWNRSPEDEAQLLSVENCIGRVFDYRNTSAFQYLRLIRVFSQKKHDPSKKFPMEQRNPDPGRHILQEDQLIGPECEEVLRKNQLCLVAMYGSKTTVPHKIGFRDLTLDSVICPKRIADFDHSIEFHGQIVSISCAKDDLQMFVAVREWPENAVATLSDPPPISTEVIVYAVDLQSWSLTGQVFKGAIGRTSPYDAFYLYTDSSANFLACGSEDGRGVIWDRLTGLKLSTLDHEQCLNCVSFRVDDEEVCVTSSDDHTIKVWKSKDRVKREMSEILFD
;
A
#
# COMPACT_ATOMS: atom_id res chain seq x y z
N MET A 1 -1.31 -67.11 37.01
CA MET A 1 -0.93 -65.70 36.81
C MET A 1 -2.16 -64.86 37.03
N ALA A 2 -2.12 -64.04 38.07
CA ALA A 2 -3.21 -63.33 38.74
C ALA A 2 -3.83 -62.24 37.82
N SER A 3 -5.16 -62.19 37.65
CA SER A 3 -6.15 -61.41 38.45
C SER A 3 -6.27 -59.96 37.91
N VAL A 4 -7.40 -59.26 37.70
CA VAL A 4 -8.79 -59.16 38.21
C VAL A 4 -9.50 -58.27 37.14
N GLY A 5 -10.72 -58.44 36.63
CA GLY A 5 -12.05 -58.60 37.22
C GLY A 5 -12.92 -57.40 36.80
N GLU A 6 -14.01 -57.64 36.05
CA GLU A 6 -15.19 -56.75 36.02
C GLU A 6 -15.93 -56.85 37.37
N PRO A 7 -16.66 -55.81 37.85
CA PRO A 7 -18.09 -55.74 37.54
C PRO A 7 -18.78 -54.34 37.54
N VAL A 8 -19.83 -54.29 36.72
CA VAL A 8 -21.17 -53.70 36.86
C VAL A 8 -21.55 -52.87 38.11
N ASN A 9 -22.22 -51.75 37.81
CA ASN A 9 -22.94 -50.75 38.62
C ASN A 9 -23.70 -51.20 39.89
N GLY A 10 -23.65 -50.33 40.91
CA GLY A 10 -24.64 -50.12 41.96
C GLY A 10 -24.62 -48.65 42.43
N PRO A 11 -25.74 -48.05 42.88
CA PRO A 11 -25.94 -46.60 42.90
C PRO A 11 -25.28 -45.96 44.12
N VAL A 12 -24.47 -44.92 43.89
CA VAL A 12 -23.96 -44.06 44.97
C VAL A 12 -24.80 -42.80 45.03
N SER A 13 -25.49 -42.67 46.16
CA SER A 13 -26.29 -41.55 46.62
C SER A 13 -25.61 -40.18 46.42
N THR A 14 -26.31 -39.28 45.75
CA THR A 14 -26.03 -37.84 45.74
C THR A 14 -26.24 -37.26 47.14
N PRO A 15 -25.29 -36.51 47.72
CA PRO A 15 -25.63 -35.62 48.82
C PRO A 15 -26.31 -34.37 48.25
N ASP A 16 -27.53 -34.11 48.70
CA ASP A 16 -28.20 -32.82 48.52
C ASP A 16 -27.29 -31.69 49.04
N PRO A 17 -27.06 -30.61 48.28
CA PRO A 17 -26.56 -29.38 48.87
C PRO A 17 -27.74 -28.62 49.47
N SER A 18 -27.80 -28.61 50.82
CA SER A 18 -28.59 -27.63 51.57
C SER A 18 -28.17 -26.18 51.22
N PRO A 19 -29.09 -25.20 51.30
CA PRO A 19 -28.90 -23.88 50.74
C PRO A 19 -28.17 -22.98 51.73
N SER A 20 -26.87 -22.76 51.56
CA SER A 20 -26.18 -21.71 52.33
C SER A 20 -24.87 -21.26 51.67
N SER A 21 -25.01 -20.43 50.64
CA SER A 21 -24.10 -19.31 50.38
C SER A 21 -24.75 -18.41 49.33
N SER A 22 -25.44 -17.37 49.80
CA SER A 22 -25.92 -16.28 48.95
C SER A 22 -24.73 -15.71 48.15
N PRO A 23 -24.80 -15.68 46.81
CA PRO A 23 -23.76 -15.03 46.03
C PRO A 23 -23.86 -13.52 46.24
N VAL A 24 -22.73 -12.94 46.58
CA VAL A 24 -22.50 -11.52 46.78
C VAL A 24 -22.96 -10.72 45.54
N GLY A 25 -24.00 -9.91 45.73
CA GLY A 25 -24.27 -8.66 45.00
C GLY A 25 -24.45 -8.72 43.48
N GLN A 26 -25.56 -9.30 42.98
CA GLN A 26 -26.06 -8.98 41.63
C GLN A 26 -27.22 -7.98 41.73
N VAL A 27 -26.93 -6.70 41.46
CA VAL A 27 -27.95 -5.66 41.31
C VAL A 27 -28.83 -6.03 40.11
N HIS A 28 -30.09 -6.37 40.36
CA HIS A 28 -31.04 -6.67 39.29
C HIS A 28 -31.36 -5.39 38.53
N GLY A 29 -31.08 -5.36 37.22
CA GLY A 29 -31.31 -4.21 36.34
C GLY A 29 -32.76 -3.68 36.32
N GLN A 30 -33.71 -4.46 36.84
CA GLN A 30 -35.10 -4.03 37.06
C GLN A 30 -35.25 -2.84 38.02
N ALA A 31 -34.26 -2.57 38.88
CA ALA A 31 -34.29 -1.42 39.79
C ALA A 31 -34.04 -0.05 39.11
N LEU A 32 -33.52 -0.03 37.87
CA LEU A 32 -33.09 1.18 37.16
C LEU A 32 -34.14 1.73 36.18
N GLY A 33 -35.39 1.27 36.26
CA GLY A 33 -36.52 1.78 35.47
C GLY A 33 -36.75 1.08 34.13
N SER A 34 -37.90 1.34 33.51
CA SER A 34 -38.38 0.62 32.30
C SER A 34 -37.58 0.90 31.02
N LYS A 35 -36.76 1.95 31.02
CA LYS A 35 -35.89 2.34 29.90
C LYS A 35 -34.48 1.78 29.99
N PHE A 36 -34.12 1.16 31.12
CA PHE A 36 -32.86 0.46 31.31
C PHE A 36 -33.07 -1.04 31.04
N LYS A 37 -32.55 -1.52 29.92
CA LYS A 37 -32.71 -2.91 29.45
C LYS A 37 -31.39 -3.66 29.53
N VAL A 38 -31.40 -4.77 30.24
CA VAL A 38 -30.29 -5.73 30.25
C VAL A 38 -30.65 -6.88 29.32
N LEU A 39 -29.75 -7.24 28.41
CA LEU A 39 -29.97 -8.39 27.52
C LEU A 39 -30.18 -9.68 28.35
N PRO A 40 -31.01 -10.62 27.88
CA PRO A 40 -31.14 -11.93 28.51
C PRO A 40 -29.78 -12.61 28.61
N ARG A 41 -29.38 -13.00 29.82
CA ARG A 41 -28.10 -13.68 30.06
C ARG A 41 -28.22 -15.15 29.62
N THR A 42 -27.89 -15.42 28.37
CA THR A 42 -27.72 -16.77 27.85
C THR A 42 -26.34 -17.31 28.23
N ASP A 43 -26.18 -18.64 28.28
CA ASP A 43 -24.87 -19.27 28.50
C ASP A 43 -23.83 -18.80 27.48
N GLN A 44 -24.26 -18.53 26.24
CA GLN A 44 -23.40 -17.99 25.19
C GLN A 44 -22.90 -16.58 25.53
N ILE A 45 -23.77 -15.65 25.95
CA ILE A 45 -23.35 -14.30 26.33
C ILE A 45 -22.40 -14.38 27.53
N HIS A 46 -22.71 -15.24 28.50
CA HIS A 46 -21.88 -15.43 29.68
C HIS A 46 -20.49 -15.99 29.35
N GLU A 47 -20.40 -16.96 28.44
CA GLU A 47 -19.12 -17.48 27.94
C GLU A 47 -18.29 -16.37 27.28
N LEU A 48 -18.87 -15.58 26.39
CA LEU A 48 -18.16 -14.49 25.71
C LEU A 48 -17.66 -13.44 26.71
N GLN A 49 -18.49 -13.08 27.71
CA GLN A 49 -18.10 -12.17 28.80
C GLN A 49 -16.94 -12.76 29.63
N THR A 50 -16.96 -14.07 29.90
CA THR A 50 -15.90 -14.77 30.63
C THR A 50 -14.58 -14.73 29.87
N LEU A 51 -14.59 -15.05 28.57
CA LEU A 51 -13.40 -15.04 27.72
C LEU A 51 -12.82 -13.63 27.56
N ILE A 52 -13.67 -12.62 27.38
CA ILE A 52 -13.27 -11.22 27.28
C ILE A 52 -12.59 -10.73 28.58
N ARG A 53 -12.99 -11.26 29.75
CA ARG A 53 -12.45 -10.90 31.06
C ARG A 53 -11.19 -11.69 31.44
N SER A 54 -10.94 -12.84 30.82
CA SER A 54 -9.77 -13.66 31.13
C SER A 54 -8.47 -13.00 30.68
N ALA A 55 -7.51 -12.90 31.61
CA ALA A 55 -6.16 -12.37 31.34
C ALA A 55 -5.32 -13.27 30.42
N GLU A 56 -5.70 -14.54 30.28
CA GLU A 56 -5.01 -15.54 29.45
C GLU A 56 -5.45 -15.49 27.97
N THR A 57 -6.50 -14.72 27.66
CA THR A 57 -7.08 -14.63 26.32
C THR A 57 -6.13 -13.90 25.36
N SER A 58 -5.78 -14.56 24.24
CA SER A 58 -4.94 -13.96 23.20
C SER A 58 -5.63 -12.77 22.51
N ARG A 59 -4.86 -11.84 21.95
CA ARG A 59 -5.39 -10.63 21.27
C ARG A 59 -6.35 -10.97 20.12
N SER A 60 -6.04 -12.00 19.33
CA SER A 60 -6.89 -12.42 18.21
C SER A 60 -8.21 -12.99 18.71
N ASN A 61 -8.17 -13.83 19.74
CA ASN A 61 -9.37 -14.40 20.34
C ASN A 61 -10.22 -13.33 21.05
N PHE A 62 -9.59 -12.40 21.75
CA PHE A 62 -10.26 -11.26 22.37
C PHE A 62 -11.06 -10.46 21.34
N LYS A 63 -10.44 -10.09 20.21
CA LYS A 63 -11.12 -9.35 19.14
C LYS A 63 -12.29 -10.16 18.58
N PHE A 64 -12.08 -11.43 18.29
CA PHE A 64 -13.12 -12.31 17.75
C PHE A 64 -14.33 -12.43 18.70
N VAL A 65 -14.09 -12.65 19.98
CA VAL A 65 -15.14 -12.78 21.02
C VAL A 65 -15.84 -11.44 21.27
N ALA A 66 -15.10 -10.33 21.30
CA ALA A 66 -15.67 -8.99 21.44
C ALA A 66 -16.56 -8.62 20.24
N ASP A 67 -16.12 -8.88 19.01
CA ASP A 67 -16.91 -8.64 17.79
C ASP A 67 -18.22 -9.47 17.83
N ARG A 68 -18.17 -10.73 18.30
CA ARG A 68 -19.37 -11.57 18.48
C ARG A 68 -20.33 -11.00 19.52
N LEU A 69 -19.83 -10.55 20.67
CA LEU A 69 -20.67 -9.94 21.71
C LEU A 69 -21.30 -8.63 21.22
N ILE A 70 -20.51 -7.75 20.59
CA ILE A 70 -20.99 -6.50 20.01
C ILE A 70 -22.11 -6.77 19.00
N ARG A 71 -21.96 -7.76 18.12
CA ARG A 71 -22.99 -8.10 17.12
C ARG A 71 -24.34 -8.39 17.78
N MET A 72 -24.38 -9.18 18.84
CA MET A 72 -25.62 -9.50 19.54
C MET A 72 -26.30 -8.27 20.15
N VAL A 73 -25.51 -7.35 20.72
CA VAL A 73 -26.05 -6.12 21.33
C VAL A 73 -26.52 -5.14 20.28
N ILE A 74 -25.84 -5.07 19.14
CA ILE A 74 -26.25 -4.22 18.01
C ILE A 74 -27.56 -4.72 17.41
N GLU A 75 -27.74 -6.02 17.19
CA GLU A 75 -29.01 -6.58 16.71
C GLU A 75 -30.16 -6.25 17.67
N GLU A 76 -29.94 -6.41 18.98
CA GLU A 76 -30.94 -6.03 19.98
C GLU A 76 -31.17 -4.51 20.05
N GLY A 77 -30.16 -3.71 19.74
CA GLY A 77 -30.28 -2.25 19.58
C GLY A 77 -31.14 -1.87 18.39
N LEU A 78 -31.01 -2.58 17.25
CA LEU A 78 -31.83 -2.39 16.06
C LEU A 78 -33.29 -2.80 16.29
N ASN A 79 -33.56 -3.76 17.18
CA ASN A 79 -34.92 -4.10 17.61
C ASN A 79 -35.64 -2.96 18.34
N GLN A 80 -34.91 -1.97 18.89
CA GLN A 80 -35.51 -0.81 19.57
C GLN A 80 -35.93 0.32 18.61
N LEU A 81 -35.58 0.20 17.33
CA LEU A 81 -35.89 1.20 16.30
C LEU A 81 -37.25 0.93 15.64
N PRO A 82 -37.86 1.93 15.00
CA PRO A 82 -39.22 1.78 14.46
C PRO A 82 -39.30 0.87 13.23
N TYR A 83 -40.37 0.07 13.19
CA TYR A 83 -40.75 -0.80 12.07
C TYR A 83 -42.20 -0.50 11.67
N SER A 84 -42.47 -0.51 10.37
CA SER A 84 -43.81 -0.42 9.80
C SER A 84 -44.29 -1.79 9.36
N GLU A 85 -45.57 -2.10 9.54
CA GLU A 85 -46.19 -3.30 8.96
C GLU A 85 -46.15 -3.25 7.43
N VAL A 86 -45.88 -4.39 6.80
CA VAL A 86 -45.86 -4.53 5.35
C VAL A 86 -46.42 -5.88 4.94
N GLU A 87 -47.27 -5.89 3.91
CA GLU A 87 -47.70 -7.12 3.27
C GLU A 87 -46.86 -7.36 2.01
N VAL A 88 -46.27 -8.55 1.90
CA VAL A 88 -45.52 -8.97 0.72
C VAL A 88 -46.12 -10.23 0.13
N VAL A 89 -46.05 -10.38 -1.18
CA VAL A 89 -46.46 -11.61 -1.86
C VAL A 89 -45.23 -12.52 -1.97
N THR A 90 -45.33 -13.74 -1.42
CA THR A 90 -44.26 -14.73 -1.49
C THR A 90 -44.06 -15.20 -2.95
N PRO A 91 -42.91 -15.81 -3.29
CA PRO A 91 -42.73 -16.45 -4.61
C PRO A 91 -43.75 -17.54 -4.93
N THR A 92 -44.44 -18.08 -3.91
CA THR A 92 -45.54 -19.05 -4.04
C THR A 92 -46.92 -18.38 -4.24
N GLY A 93 -46.97 -17.06 -4.37
CA GLY A 93 -48.20 -16.29 -4.62
C GLY A 93 -49.08 -16.05 -3.38
N LYS A 94 -48.59 -16.38 -2.17
CA LYS A 94 -49.35 -16.18 -0.92
C LYS A 94 -48.97 -14.86 -0.24
N PRO A 95 -49.92 -14.11 0.34
CA PRO A 95 -49.59 -12.94 1.12
C PRO A 95 -48.91 -13.32 2.45
N TYR A 96 -47.92 -12.54 2.85
CA TYR A 96 -47.22 -12.62 4.13
C TYR A 96 -47.21 -11.25 4.81
N GLN A 97 -47.72 -11.18 6.03
CA GLN A 97 -47.67 -9.99 6.86
C GLN A 97 -46.33 -9.95 7.60
N GLY A 98 -45.45 -9.04 7.17
CA GLY A 98 -44.12 -8.83 7.73
C GLY A 98 -43.95 -7.44 8.31
N LEU A 99 -42.70 -7.16 8.70
CA LEU A 99 -42.26 -5.86 9.19
C LEU A 99 -41.18 -5.29 8.29
N LYS A 100 -41.18 -3.98 8.12
CA LYS A 100 -40.19 -3.23 7.36
C LYS A 100 -39.54 -2.18 8.26
N TYR A 101 -38.23 -2.22 8.32
CA TYR A 101 -37.43 -1.24 9.06
C TYR A 101 -37.60 0.17 8.47
N GLU A 102 -37.88 1.16 9.32
CA GLU A 102 -38.04 2.55 8.88
C GLU A 102 -36.70 3.22 8.59
N LYS A 103 -36.64 3.95 7.47
CA LYS A 103 -35.45 4.72 7.09
C LYS A 103 -35.39 6.01 7.93
N GLY A 104 -34.17 6.45 8.27
CA GLY A 104 -33.97 7.71 9.00
C GLY A 104 -33.14 7.59 10.27
N ASN A 105 -32.66 6.40 10.62
CA ASN A 105 -31.83 6.21 11.82
C ASN A 105 -30.34 6.50 11.53
N CYS A 106 -29.54 6.71 12.57
CA CYS A 106 -28.09 6.84 12.46
C CYS A 106 -27.37 6.30 13.70
N GLY A 107 -26.10 5.92 13.54
CA GLY A 107 -25.21 5.63 14.66
C GLY A 107 -24.42 6.87 15.07
N VAL A 108 -24.07 7.00 16.35
CA VAL A 108 -23.10 7.98 16.83
C VAL A 108 -22.12 7.28 17.76
N SER A 109 -20.83 7.31 17.45
CA SER A 109 -19.80 6.69 18.29
C SER A 109 -19.15 7.70 19.22
N ILE A 110 -18.98 7.31 20.49
CA ILE A 110 -18.13 8.07 21.42
C ILE A 110 -16.69 7.58 21.25
N VAL A 111 -15.85 8.42 20.68
CA VAL A 111 -14.48 8.11 20.30
C VAL A 111 -13.59 8.03 21.56
N ARG A 112 -12.69 7.04 21.69
CA ARG A 112 -12.28 6.02 20.70
C ARG A 112 -12.97 4.66 20.86
N SER A 113 -13.47 4.32 22.04
CA SER A 113 -13.98 2.97 22.30
C SER A 113 -15.27 2.63 21.56
N GLY A 114 -16.13 3.62 21.29
CA GLY A 114 -17.34 3.45 20.51
C GLY A 114 -17.08 3.03 19.05
N GLU A 115 -15.89 3.33 18.51
CA GLU A 115 -15.54 3.00 17.12
C GLU A 115 -15.43 1.48 16.89
N ALA A 116 -15.10 0.72 17.94
CA ALA A 116 -15.05 -0.74 17.87
C ALA A 116 -16.41 -1.36 17.51
N MET A 117 -17.51 -0.64 17.76
CA MET A 117 -18.88 -1.10 17.49
C MET A 117 -19.39 -0.68 16.10
N GLU A 118 -18.70 0.23 15.41
CA GLU A 118 -19.13 0.75 14.10
C GLU A 118 -19.18 -0.35 13.04
N LYS A 119 -18.16 -1.21 13.03
CA LYS A 119 -18.06 -2.31 12.06
C LYS A 119 -19.28 -3.25 12.15
N ALA A 120 -19.63 -3.67 13.37
CA ALA A 120 -20.79 -4.54 13.58
C ALA A 120 -22.10 -3.84 13.14
N LEU A 121 -22.26 -2.55 13.42
CA LEU A 121 -23.42 -1.78 12.97
C LEU A 121 -23.51 -1.70 11.43
N GLN A 122 -22.40 -1.46 10.75
CA GLN A 122 -22.34 -1.42 9.28
C GLN A 122 -22.61 -2.78 8.64
N GLU A 123 -22.13 -3.86 9.27
CA GLU A 123 -22.41 -5.23 8.83
C GLU A 123 -23.89 -5.62 9.02
N CYS A 124 -24.59 -5.06 10.02
CA CYS A 124 -26.04 -5.24 10.17
C CYS A 124 -26.82 -4.35 9.19
N CYS A 125 -26.36 -3.10 8.99
CA CYS A 125 -27.06 -2.05 8.27
C CYS A 125 -26.10 -1.26 7.38
N ARG A 126 -25.89 -1.73 6.14
CA ARG A 126 -24.90 -1.18 5.18
C ARG A 126 -25.07 0.31 4.84
N SER A 127 -26.25 0.88 5.06
CA SER A 127 -26.58 2.28 4.71
C SER A 127 -26.70 3.22 5.92
N MET A 128 -26.32 2.77 7.12
CA MET A 128 -26.42 3.58 8.34
C MET A 128 -25.36 4.70 8.34
N ARG A 129 -25.79 5.96 8.45
CA ARG A 129 -24.88 7.10 8.65
C ARG A 129 -24.28 7.04 10.06
N ILE A 130 -23.00 7.37 10.21
CA ILE A 130 -22.31 7.37 11.51
C ILE A 130 -21.76 8.77 11.81
N GLY A 131 -22.20 9.35 12.92
CA GLY A 131 -21.58 10.52 13.53
C GLY A 131 -20.53 10.12 14.56
N LYS A 132 -19.62 11.05 14.90
CA LYS A 132 -18.55 10.83 15.87
C LYS A 132 -18.51 11.97 16.87
N ILE A 133 -18.38 11.63 18.15
CA ILE A 133 -18.17 12.58 19.25
C ILE A 133 -16.91 12.16 20.02
N LEU A 134 -15.92 13.04 20.09
CA LEU A 134 -14.72 12.87 20.89
C LEU A 134 -14.89 13.61 22.21
N VAL A 135 -14.92 12.85 23.30
CA VAL A 135 -14.95 13.38 24.67
C VAL A 135 -13.63 13.03 25.36
N ASP A 136 -12.89 14.06 25.74
CA ASP A 136 -11.64 13.95 26.47
C ASP A 136 -11.86 14.23 27.95
N SER A 137 -11.18 13.50 28.82
CA SER A 137 -11.29 13.65 30.27
C SER A 137 -10.01 14.28 30.79
N GLU A 138 -10.08 15.52 31.29
CA GLU A 138 -8.90 16.16 31.88
C GLU A 138 -8.57 15.51 33.23
N PRO A 139 -7.32 15.04 33.43
CA PRO A 139 -6.94 14.28 34.62
C PRO A 139 -7.00 15.10 35.93
N GLU A 140 -6.93 16.44 35.85
CA GLU A 140 -6.87 17.31 37.04
C GLU A 140 -8.24 17.77 37.55
N LYS A 141 -9.28 17.84 36.70
CA LYS A 141 -10.59 18.41 37.07
C LYS A 141 -11.72 17.39 37.18
N ASN A 142 -11.47 16.12 36.84
CA ASN A 142 -12.51 15.07 36.73
C ASN A 142 -13.69 15.47 35.81
N ASP A 143 -13.45 16.47 34.95
CA ASP A 143 -14.42 17.04 34.02
C ASP A 143 -14.13 16.52 32.62
N ALA A 144 -15.19 16.19 31.90
CA ALA A 144 -15.12 15.63 30.56
C ALA A 144 -15.49 16.74 29.56
N ARG A 145 -14.58 17.09 28.65
CA ARG A 145 -14.78 18.12 27.65
C ARG A 145 -15.00 17.52 26.27
N VAL A 146 -15.86 18.14 25.49
CA VAL A 146 -16.08 17.78 24.09
C VAL A 146 -14.98 18.43 23.27
N VAL A 147 -14.13 17.61 22.63
CA VAL A 147 -13.02 18.09 21.79
C VAL A 147 -13.46 18.23 20.34
N PHE A 148 -14.33 17.32 19.89
CA PHE A 148 -14.77 17.27 18.50
C PHE A 148 -16.13 16.59 18.39
N ALA A 149 -16.99 17.09 17.51
CA ALA A 149 -18.24 16.43 17.13
C ALA A 149 -18.48 16.63 15.63
N LYS A 150 -18.68 15.52 14.90
CA LYS A 150 -19.09 15.53 13.49
C LYS A 150 -20.30 14.63 13.35
N LEU A 151 -21.45 15.25 13.16
CA LEU A 151 -22.76 14.60 13.15
C LEU A 151 -23.42 14.78 11.77
N PRO A 152 -24.33 13.89 11.35
CA PRO A 152 -25.16 14.11 10.17
C PRO A 152 -25.93 15.44 10.28
N SER A 153 -26.01 16.21 9.18
CA SER A 153 -26.66 17.53 9.16
C SER A 153 -28.16 17.48 9.51
N ASP A 154 -28.79 16.32 9.31
CA ASP A 154 -30.21 16.08 9.59
C ASP A 154 -30.46 15.33 10.90
N ILE A 155 -29.46 15.23 11.80
CA ILE A 155 -29.52 14.39 13.03
C ILE A 155 -30.70 14.72 13.95
N ALA A 156 -31.14 15.98 14.02
CA ALA A 156 -32.27 16.41 14.87
C ALA A 156 -33.57 15.63 14.59
N LYS A 157 -33.76 15.15 13.36
CA LYS A 157 -34.95 14.40 12.94
C LYS A 157 -34.79 12.88 13.04
N ARG A 158 -33.59 12.40 13.39
CA ARG A 158 -33.22 10.98 13.36
C ARG A 158 -33.37 10.32 14.73
N LYS A 159 -33.45 8.99 14.74
CA LYS A 159 -33.16 8.17 15.94
C LYS A 159 -31.67 7.83 15.95
N VAL A 160 -31.06 7.91 17.13
CA VAL A 160 -29.61 7.80 17.31
C VAL A 160 -29.27 6.56 18.13
N LEU A 161 -28.51 5.63 17.55
CA LEU A 161 -27.82 4.58 18.28
C LEU A 161 -26.48 5.13 18.80
N LEU A 162 -26.43 5.50 20.07
CA LEU A 162 -25.22 6.01 20.72
C LEU A 162 -24.35 4.82 21.15
N LEU A 163 -23.18 4.66 20.53
CA LEU A 163 -22.31 3.50 20.71
C LEU A 163 -21.21 3.80 21.72
N TYR A 164 -21.21 3.08 22.84
CA TYR A 164 -20.16 3.18 23.83
C TYR A 164 -20.08 1.90 24.68
N PRO A 165 -19.01 1.09 24.57
CA PRO A 165 -19.02 -0.28 25.11
C PRO A 165 -18.81 -0.37 26.62
N ILE A 166 -18.15 0.60 27.26
CA ILE A 166 -17.77 0.53 28.68
C ILE A 166 -18.14 1.80 29.42
N MET A 167 -19.01 1.64 30.40
CA MET A 167 -19.56 2.73 31.16
C MET A 167 -19.23 2.58 32.66
N SER A 168 -18.14 3.22 33.08
CA SER A 168 -17.65 3.18 34.48
C SER A 168 -18.21 4.31 35.35
N SER A 169 -18.15 5.56 34.88
CA SER A 169 -18.74 6.72 35.56
C SER A 169 -19.92 7.33 34.79
N GLY A 170 -20.06 7.09 33.49
CA GLY A 170 -21.12 7.71 32.69
C GLY A 170 -20.85 9.16 32.24
N ASN A 171 -19.84 9.86 32.77
CA ASN A 171 -19.55 11.26 32.43
C ASN A 171 -19.40 11.51 30.92
N LYS A 172 -18.72 10.60 30.21
CA LYS A 172 -18.55 10.70 28.75
C LYS A 172 -19.88 10.60 27.99
N VAL A 173 -20.79 9.76 28.47
CA VAL A 173 -22.12 9.63 27.90
C VAL A 173 -22.93 10.89 28.21
N CYS A 174 -22.86 11.43 29.42
CA CYS A 174 -23.55 12.68 29.76
C CYS A 174 -23.11 13.85 28.86
N GLN A 175 -21.81 13.98 28.59
CA GLN A 175 -21.29 15.00 27.67
C GLN A 175 -21.71 14.76 26.22
N ALA A 176 -21.67 13.51 25.75
CA ALA A 176 -22.17 13.18 24.42
C ALA A 176 -23.67 13.50 24.29
N MET A 177 -24.46 13.24 25.34
CA MET A 177 -25.88 13.59 25.38
C MET A 177 -26.14 15.10 25.36
N LYS A 178 -25.31 15.90 26.04
CA LYS A 178 -25.37 17.37 25.96
C LYS A 178 -25.15 17.85 24.52
N VAL A 179 -24.12 17.34 23.85
CA VAL A 179 -23.87 17.67 22.42
C VAL A 179 -25.04 17.29 21.54
N LEU A 180 -25.63 16.10 21.74
CA LEU A 180 -26.81 15.67 20.95
C LEU A 180 -28.02 16.57 21.20
N LYS A 181 -28.25 16.99 22.45
CA LYS A 181 -29.31 17.95 22.79
C LYS A 181 -29.07 19.32 22.16
N ASP A 182 -27.82 19.81 22.17
CA ASP A 182 -27.44 21.08 21.53
C ASP A 182 -27.67 21.06 20.01
N HIS A 183 -27.58 19.88 19.38
CA HIS A 183 -27.90 19.67 17.97
C HIS A 183 -29.38 19.35 17.72
N GLY A 184 -30.25 19.54 18.72
CA GLY A 184 -31.71 19.41 18.60
C GLY A 184 -32.24 17.97 18.59
N VAL A 185 -31.46 16.98 19.02
CA VAL A 185 -31.91 15.58 19.12
C VAL A 185 -32.74 15.40 20.39
N PRO A 186 -34.00 14.94 20.30
CA PRO A 186 -34.80 14.62 21.49
C PRO A 186 -34.19 13.47 22.28
N GLU A 187 -34.25 13.54 23.60
CA GLU A 187 -33.69 12.49 24.46
C GLU A 187 -34.33 11.11 24.22
N SER A 188 -35.64 11.09 23.97
CA SER A 188 -36.41 9.88 23.63
C SER A 188 -36.05 9.27 22.26
N HIS A 189 -35.21 9.96 21.48
CA HIS A 189 -34.72 9.48 20.19
C HIS A 189 -33.35 8.82 20.28
N VAL A 190 -32.73 8.82 21.47
CA VAL A 190 -31.41 8.24 21.68
C VAL A 190 -31.52 6.87 22.36
N PHE A 191 -30.74 5.93 21.85
CA PHE A 191 -30.61 4.57 22.35
C PHE A 191 -29.14 4.30 22.61
N LEU A 192 -28.76 4.21 23.88
CA LEU A 192 -27.39 3.94 24.31
C LEU A 192 -27.11 2.44 24.24
N ILE A 193 -26.17 2.04 23.41
CA ILE A 193 -25.76 0.65 23.20
C ILE A 193 -24.43 0.43 23.91
N ASN A 194 -24.45 -0.42 24.94
CA ASN A 194 -23.34 -0.64 25.86
C ASN A 194 -23.10 -2.14 26.10
N LEU A 195 -21.86 -2.52 26.45
CA LEU A 195 -21.55 -3.90 26.83
C LEU A 195 -21.51 -4.03 28.35
N PHE A 196 -20.75 -3.15 29.01
CA PHE A 196 -20.40 -3.25 30.43
C PHE A 196 -20.79 -1.97 31.18
N CYS A 197 -21.70 -2.07 32.15
CA CYS A 197 -22.20 -0.94 32.93
C CYS A 197 -21.90 -1.12 34.42
N THR A 198 -21.42 -0.08 35.11
CA THR A 198 -21.44 -0.06 36.57
C THR A 198 -22.82 0.40 37.09
N PRO A 199 -23.24 -0.01 38.29
CA PRO A 199 -24.47 0.51 38.90
C PRO A 199 -24.47 2.04 39.00
N GLU A 200 -23.37 2.63 39.47
CA GLU A 200 -23.23 4.09 39.62
C GLU A 200 -23.46 4.84 38.30
N ALA A 201 -22.89 4.35 37.19
CA ALA A 201 -23.05 5.01 35.91
C ALA A 201 -24.46 4.86 35.34
N GLY A 202 -25.10 3.70 35.57
CA GLY A 202 -26.50 3.47 35.22
C GLY A 202 -27.43 4.43 35.95
N GLU A 203 -27.30 4.53 37.28
CA GLU A 203 -28.10 5.44 38.13
C GLU A 203 -27.91 6.90 37.72
N ARG A 204 -26.68 7.34 37.47
CA ARG A 204 -26.36 8.70 37.04
C ARG A 204 -27.07 9.07 35.74
N ILE A 205 -26.98 8.22 34.72
CA ILE A 205 -27.54 8.52 33.40
C ILE A 205 -29.07 8.42 33.43
N VAL A 206 -29.65 7.44 34.12
CA VAL A 206 -31.11 7.37 34.28
C VAL A 206 -31.64 8.58 35.05
N GLY A 207 -30.89 9.06 36.05
CA GLY A 207 -31.24 10.27 36.80
C GLY A 207 -31.15 11.56 35.98
N GLU A 208 -30.12 11.72 35.15
CA GLU A 208 -29.92 12.93 34.33
C GLU A 208 -30.71 12.91 33.01
N PHE A 209 -30.96 11.72 32.45
CA PHE A 209 -31.62 11.50 31.16
C PHE A 209 -32.68 10.37 31.26
N PRO A 210 -33.85 10.61 31.88
CA PRO A 210 -34.87 9.58 32.13
C PRO A 210 -35.60 9.06 30.88
N ALA A 211 -35.60 9.81 29.77
CA ALA A 211 -36.22 9.41 28.50
C ALA A 211 -35.28 8.64 27.58
N LEU A 212 -33.97 8.62 27.87
CA LEU A 212 -32.96 7.85 27.14
C LEU A 212 -33.19 6.35 27.35
N THR A 213 -33.14 5.56 26.28
CA THR A 213 -33.18 4.09 26.39
C THR A 213 -31.76 3.54 26.46
N ILE A 214 -31.46 2.74 27.48
CA ILE A 214 -30.13 2.14 27.68
C ILE A 214 -30.24 0.63 27.48
N LEU A 215 -29.35 0.08 26.66
CA LEU A 215 -29.23 -1.35 26.41
C LEU A 215 -27.83 -1.83 26.78
N THR A 216 -27.73 -2.76 27.73
CA THR A 216 -26.44 -3.29 28.21
C THR A 216 -26.44 -4.82 28.30
N THR A 217 -25.28 -5.47 28.15
CA THR A 217 -25.19 -6.94 28.34
C THR A 217 -25.13 -7.34 29.80
N GLU A 218 -24.57 -6.47 30.64
CA GLU A 218 -24.48 -6.70 32.07
C GLU A 218 -24.37 -5.40 32.87
N VAL A 219 -24.70 -5.53 34.15
CA VAL A 219 -24.42 -4.54 35.19
C VAL A 219 -23.51 -5.21 36.22
N HIS A 220 -22.31 -4.67 36.38
CA HIS A 220 -21.28 -5.26 37.25
C HIS A 220 -20.45 -4.17 37.92
N HIS A 221 -20.06 -4.36 39.18
CA HIS A 221 -19.29 -3.36 39.95
C HIS A 221 -17.92 -3.04 39.34
N VAL A 222 -17.33 -4.00 38.61
CA VAL A 222 -16.03 -3.86 37.95
C VAL A 222 -16.19 -3.97 36.44
N THR A 223 -15.86 -2.90 35.73
CA THR A 223 -15.77 -2.88 34.26
C THR A 223 -14.45 -3.50 33.78
N PRO A 224 -14.45 -4.25 32.67
CA PRO A 224 -13.24 -4.82 32.09
C PRO A 224 -12.40 -3.72 31.42
N ASN A 225 -11.65 -2.96 32.21
CA ASN A 225 -10.82 -1.85 31.72
C ASN A 225 -9.63 -2.33 30.85
N HIS A 226 -9.39 -3.65 30.77
CA HIS A 226 -8.44 -4.28 29.85
C HIS A 226 -8.73 -3.98 28.36
N PHE A 227 -9.96 -3.58 28.02
CA PHE A 227 -10.37 -3.15 26.66
C PHE A 227 -9.58 -1.97 26.09
N GLY A 228 -8.78 -1.25 26.89
CA GLY A 228 -7.93 -0.15 26.44
C GLY A 228 -6.50 -0.18 26.97
N GLN A 229 -6.11 -1.21 27.73
CA GLN A 229 -4.92 -1.13 28.59
C GLN A 229 -3.57 -1.30 27.90
N LYS A 230 -3.50 -1.67 26.61
CA LYS A 230 -2.21 -1.54 25.93
C LYS A 230 -1.82 -0.09 25.68
N ALA A 231 -2.75 0.83 25.44
CA ALA A 231 -2.40 2.25 25.33
C ALA A 231 -2.17 2.92 26.70
N LEU A 232 -2.81 2.41 27.76
CA LEU A 232 -2.74 2.95 29.10
C LEU A 232 -1.63 2.38 29.97
N LEU A 233 -0.95 1.28 29.61
CA LEU A 233 0.18 0.78 30.41
C LEU A 233 1.25 1.86 30.66
N VAL A 234 1.50 2.74 29.68
CA VAL A 234 2.44 3.86 29.83
C VAL A 234 1.83 5.03 30.60
N LEU A 235 0.51 5.27 30.49
CA LEU A 235 -0.16 6.38 31.18
C LEU A 235 -0.51 6.04 32.65
N ASP A 236 -0.79 4.77 32.93
CA ASP A 236 -0.98 4.20 34.27
C ASP A 236 0.37 3.92 34.93
N LEU A 237 1.43 3.55 34.17
CA LEU A 237 2.80 3.71 34.67
C LEU A 237 3.06 5.18 34.97
N ALA A 238 2.78 6.12 34.06
CA ALA A 238 3.05 7.53 34.31
C ALA A 238 2.27 8.09 35.51
N LYS A 239 1.03 7.63 35.75
CA LYS A 239 0.25 7.96 36.95
C LYS A 239 0.81 7.29 38.22
N ALA A 240 1.26 6.04 38.14
CA ALA A 240 1.99 5.38 39.23
C ALA A 240 3.35 6.04 39.49
N MET A 241 4.01 6.60 38.46
CA MET A 241 5.27 7.34 38.52
C MET A 241 5.10 8.73 39.13
N MET A 242 3.95 9.38 38.91
CA MET A 242 3.60 10.62 39.62
C MET A 242 3.31 10.40 41.11
N ALA A 243 2.97 9.18 41.52
CA ALA A 243 2.79 8.81 42.93
C ALA A 243 4.12 8.56 43.67
N SER A 244 5.21 8.19 42.97
CA SER A 244 6.58 8.10 43.54
C SER A 244 7.69 8.48 42.52
N PRO A 245 7.98 9.78 42.34
CA PRO A 245 8.91 10.26 41.31
C PRO A 245 10.37 9.82 41.50
N HIS A 246 10.78 9.50 42.73
CA HIS A 246 12.17 9.26 43.09
C HIS A 246 12.66 7.82 42.82
N ASP A 247 11.77 6.82 42.74
CA ASP A 247 12.18 5.41 42.64
C ASP A 247 12.46 4.96 41.19
N TRP A 248 11.80 5.57 40.20
CA TRP A 248 11.85 5.12 38.80
C TRP A 248 12.95 5.77 37.96
N ALA A 249 13.46 6.94 38.38
CA ALA A 249 14.63 7.57 37.78
C ALA A 249 15.93 6.78 38.01
N VAL A 250 15.91 5.86 39.00
CA VAL A 250 17.05 5.07 39.48
C VAL A 250 17.08 3.66 38.87
N LEU A 251 16.12 3.32 38.00
CA LEU A 251 16.12 2.00 37.36
C LEU A 251 17.41 1.76 36.56
N PRO A 252 18.06 0.60 36.74
CA PRO A 252 19.22 0.21 35.94
C PRO A 252 18.90 0.24 34.44
N PRO A 253 19.81 0.73 33.58
CA PRO A 253 19.62 0.79 32.13
C PRO A 253 19.21 -0.55 31.50
N GLU A 254 19.70 -1.68 32.05
CA GLU A 254 19.37 -3.02 31.57
C GLU A 254 17.88 -3.38 31.73
N LEU A 255 17.27 -2.98 32.86
CA LEU A 255 15.84 -3.19 33.11
C LEU A 255 15.00 -2.30 32.18
N LEU A 256 15.43 -1.07 31.94
CA LEU A 256 14.77 -0.16 31.00
C LEU A 256 14.77 -0.72 29.58
N VAL A 257 15.90 -1.28 29.11
CA VAL A 257 16.00 -1.93 27.79
C VAL A 257 15.08 -3.16 27.71
N ASN A 258 14.99 -3.96 28.78
CA ASN A 258 14.12 -5.14 28.82
C ASN A 258 12.62 -4.78 28.81
N ILE A 259 12.24 -3.71 29.49
CA ILE A 259 10.87 -3.16 29.43
C ILE A 259 10.61 -2.62 28.02
N ALA A 260 11.55 -1.86 27.48
CA ALA A 260 11.40 -1.22 26.17
C ALA A 260 11.24 -2.24 25.03
N ARG A 261 11.91 -3.40 25.11
CA ARG A 261 11.77 -4.50 24.14
C ARG A 261 10.34 -5.07 24.07
N LYS A 262 9.54 -4.91 25.12
CA LYS A 262 8.16 -5.40 25.18
C LYS A 262 7.14 -4.38 24.68
N LEU A 263 7.56 -3.16 24.38
CA LEU A 263 6.69 -2.07 23.96
C LEU A 263 6.58 -1.99 22.43
N GLU A 264 5.44 -1.50 21.93
CA GLU A 264 5.24 -1.20 20.51
C GLU A 264 5.96 0.11 20.12
N LEU A 265 6.30 0.27 18.84
CA LEU A 265 7.05 1.44 18.34
C LEU A 265 6.36 2.78 18.66
N SER A 266 5.02 2.80 18.66
CA SER A 266 4.20 3.97 19.04
C SER A 266 4.31 4.31 20.52
N GLN A 267 4.46 3.32 21.39
CA GLN A 267 4.63 3.48 22.83
C GLN A 267 6.05 3.91 23.19
N MET A 268 7.04 3.56 22.35
CA MET A 268 8.43 3.97 22.53
C MET A 268 8.61 5.48 22.48
N CYS A 269 7.88 6.17 21.62
CA CYS A 269 7.91 7.64 21.58
C CYS A 269 7.45 8.26 22.90
N CYS A 270 6.46 7.67 23.58
CA CYS A 270 6.02 8.13 24.89
C CYS A 270 7.05 7.78 25.98
N PHE A 271 7.64 6.57 25.89
CA PHE A 271 8.63 6.08 26.84
C PHE A 271 9.90 6.95 26.88
N SER A 272 10.37 7.45 25.73
CA SER A 272 11.55 8.32 25.66
C SER A 272 11.29 9.74 26.16
N LEU A 273 10.03 10.17 26.27
CA LEU A 273 9.65 11.51 26.74
C LEU A 273 9.48 11.58 28.27
N VAL A 274 9.62 10.46 28.99
CA VAL A 274 9.38 10.39 30.43
C VAL A 274 10.46 11.12 31.24
N CYS A 275 11.74 10.84 30.99
CA CYS A 275 12.85 11.53 31.65
C CYS A 275 14.17 11.39 30.86
N ARG A 276 15.15 12.25 31.16
CA ARG A 276 16.44 12.30 30.45
C ARG A 276 17.26 11.00 30.58
N SER A 277 17.22 10.32 31.72
CA SER A 277 17.96 9.07 31.91
C SER A 277 17.42 7.94 31.04
N TRP A 278 16.09 7.84 30.90
CA TRP A 278 15.44 6.85 30.03
C TRP A 278 15.66 7.19 28.56
N TYR A 279 15.61 8.47 28.21
CA TYR A 279 15.95 8.95 26.87
C TYR A 279 17.37 8.50 26.49
N LEU A 280 18.38 8.79 27.31
CA LEU A 280 19.78 8.42 27.01
C LEU A 280 19.98 6.89 26.96
N ALA A 281 19.38 6.15 27.89
CA ALA A 281 19.53 4.69 27.96
C ALA A 281 19.03 3.95 26.70
N ILE A 282 18.04 4.52 26.00
CA ILE A 282 17.44 3.91 24.80
C ILE A 282 17.93 4.60 23.53
N ASN A 283 17.95 5.93 23.50
CA ASN A 283 18.23 6.69 22.30
C ASN A 283 19.65 6.44 21.77
N ASP A 284 20.62 6.30 22.66
CA ASP A 284 22.03 6.15 22.28
C ASP A 284 22.41 4.66 22.13
N ASN A 285 21.49 3.73 22.41
CA ASN A 285 21.73 2.30 22.35
C ASN A 285 21.47 1.74 20.94
N ASN A 286 22.49 1.78 20.09
CA ASN A 286 22.37 1.31 18.70
C ASN A 286 22.07 -0.20 18.59
N VAL A 287 22.49 -1.02 19.57
CA VAL A 287 22.20 -2.46 19.60
C VAL A 287 20.72 -2.72 19.86
N PHE A 288 20.11 -1.95 20.75
CA PHE A 288 18.67 -2.01 21.01
C PHE A 288 17.87 -1.71 19.74
N TRP A 289 18.18 -0.63 19.02
CA TRP A 289 17.48 -0.27 17.79
C TRP A 289 17.63 -1.32 16.68
N ARG A 290 18.81 -1.94 16.56
CA ARG A 290 19.01 -3.08 15.65
C ARG A 290 18.11 -4.27 16.00
N GLN A 291 18.04 -4.64 17.28
CA GLN A 291 17.18 -5.73 17.75
C GLN A 291 15.70 -5.40 17.52
N MET A 292 15.31 -4.14 17.76
CA MET A 292 13.96 -3.67 17.53
C MET A 292 13.58 -3.74 16.04
N LEU A 293 14.48 -3.36 15.14
CA LEU A 293 14.28 -3.50 13.70
C LEU A 293 14.07 -4.98 13.31
N CYS A 294 14.91 -5.89 13.81
CA CYS A 294 14.72 -7.33 13.63
C CYS A 294 13.34 -7.80 14.12
N GLN A 295 12.88 -7.32 15.27
CA GLN A 295 11.59 -7.65 15.84
C GLN A 295 10.41 -7.10 15.00
N VAL A 296 10.51 -5.86 14.52
CA VAL A 296 9.47 -5.21 13.69
C VAL A 296 9.30 -5.93 12.36
N PHE A 297 10.40 -6.25 11.68
CA PHE A 297 10.38 -6.91 10.37
C PHE A 297 10.42 -8.45 10.46
N LYS A 298 10.34 -9.01 11.67
CA LYS A 298 10.38 -10.46 11.94
C LYS A 298 11.56 -11.18 11.25
N THR A 299 12.72 -10.54 11.23
CA THR A 299 13.95 -11.10 10.67
C THR A 299 14.93 -11.48 11.78
N SER A 300 15.61 -12.61 11.61
CA SER A 300 16.63 -13.08 12.55
C SER A 300 17.90 -12.23 12.47
N GLN A 301 18.27 -11.79 11.27
CA GLN A 301 19.46 -10.97 11.02
C GLN A 301 19.21 -10.06 9.81
N ILE A 302 19.62 -8.80 9.93
CA ILE A 302 19.72 -7.87 8.80
C ILE A 302 21.05 -8.16 8.10
N PRO A 303 21.08 -8.31 6.76
CA PRO A 303 22.33 -8.44 6.02
C PRO A 303 23.22 -7.21 6.27
N VAL A 304 24.24 -7.35 7.12
CA VAL A 304 25.11 -6.23 7.55
C VAL A 304 26.11 -5.85 6.46
N HIS A 305 26.40 -6.78 5.55
CA HIS A 305 27.39 -6.61 4.47
C HIS A 305 27.03 -5.51 3.46
N ALA A 306 25.79 -5.00 3.47
CA ALA A 306 25.33 -3.94 2.57
C ALA A 306 25.69 -2.51 3.03
N PHE A 307 26.14 -2.32 4.27
CA PHE A 307 26.49 -0.99 4.77
C PHE A 307 28.00 -0.77 4.67
N SER A 308 28.43 0.21 3.86
CA SER A 308 29.80 0.74 3.93
C SER A 308 30.01 1.44 5.27
N GLU A 309 31.19 1.34 5.88
CA GLU A 309 31.49 2.12 7.08
C GLU A 309 31.25 3.62 6.86
N PRO A 310 30.71 4.36 7.85
CA PRO A 310 30.53 4.00 9.27
C PRO A 310 29.30 3.14 9.58
N LYS A 311 29.28 2.55 10.80
CA LYS A 311 28.15 1.76 11.30
C LYS A 311 26.83 2.56 11.16
N PRO A 312 25.76 1.96 10.61
CA PRO A 312 24.49 2.67 10.46
C PRO A 312 23.89 3.02 11.83
N ASP A 313 23.27 4.20 11.89
CA ASP A 313 22.36 4.54 12.98
C ASP A 313 21.07 3.73 12.79
N TRP A 314 20.93 2.64 13.53
CA TRP A 314 19.79 1.73 13.43
C TRP A 314 18.48 2.40 13.83
N LYS A 315 18.54 3.47 14.63
CA LYS A 315 17.35 4.27 14.95
C LYS A 315 16.90 5.00 13.69
N ALA A 316 17.79 5.80 13.08
CA ALA A 316 17.48 6.53 11.85
C ALA A 316 17.00 5.58 10.75
N GLU A 317 17.63 4.41 10.63
CA GLU A 317 17.25 3.40 9.66
C GLU A 317 15.85 2.82 9.91
N LEU A 318 15.52 2.50 11.16
CA LEU A 318 14.17 2.04 11.51
C LEU A 318 13.12 3.11 11.18
N PHE A 319 13.41 4.39 11.44
CA PHE A 319 12.51 5.49 11.08
C PHE A 319 12.39 5.67 9.56
N ARG A 320 13.48 5.53 8.80
CA ARG A 320 13.47 5.55 7.33
C ARG A 320 12.57 4.44 6.79
N LEU A 321 12.80 3.20 7.22
CA LEU A 321 12.08 2.01 6.75
C LEU A 321 10.59 1.97 7.18
N THR A 322 10.18 2.75 8.18
CA THR A 322 8.79 2.75 8.67
C THR A 322 7.98 3.97 8.23
N ASN A 323 8.61 5.13 8.05
CA ASN A 323 7.91 6.39 7.78
C ASN A 323 8.14 6.96 6.39
N LYS A 324 9.29 6.70 5.76
CA LYS A 324 9.63 7.23 4.43
C LYS A 324 9.17 6.34 3.28
N VAL A 325 8.73 5.12 3.56
CA VAL A 325 8.24 4.18 2.55
C VAL A 325 6.86 4.61 2.04
N PRO A 326 6.66 4.72 0.71
CA PRO A 326 5.33 4.91 0.14
C PRO A 326 4.40 3.77 0.57
N SER A 327 3.31 4.11 1.26
CA SER A 327 2.40 3.11 1.83
C SER A 327 0.98 3.61 2.02
N VAL A 328 0.76 4.92 1.94
CA VAL A 328 -0.56 5.53 2.09
C VAL A 328 -1.07 5.89 0.71
N ASN A 329 -2.18 5.29 0.28
CA ASN A 329 -2.91 5.74 -0.89
C ASN A 329 -3.53 7.11 -0.58
N THR A 330 -3.09 8.14 -1.31
CA THR A 330 -3.55 9.51 -1.13
C THR A 330 -4.55 9.94 -2.17
N GLN A 331 -4.45 9.40 -3.38
CA GLN A 331 -5.30 9.74 -4.51
C GLN A 331 -5.51 8.53 -5.41
N THR A 332 -6.74 8.34 -5.88
CA THR A 332 -7.08 7.30 -6.87
C THR A 332 -7.67 7.98 -8.09
N LEU A 333 -7.02 7.80 -9.23
CA LEU A 333 -7.31 8.43 -10.50
C LEU A 333 -8.01 7.41 -11.41
N THR A 334 -9.14 7.82 -12.00
CA THR A 334 -10.07 6.95 -12.75
C THR A 334 -10.39 7.51 -14.13
N ALA A 335 -9.45 8.25 -14.74
CA ALA A 335 -9.69 8.91 -16.01
C ALA A 335 -9.64 7.96 -17.22
N HIS A 336 -8.89 6.85 -17.12
CA HIS A 336 -8.87 5.83 -18.17
C HIS A 336 -10.15 5.00 -18.16
N LYS A 337 -10.55 4.53 -19.35
CA LYS A 337 -11.78 3.74 -19.53
C LYS A 337 -11.54 2.23 -19.61
N ASP A 338 -10.27 1.83 -19.64
CA ASP A 338 -9.82 0.46 -19.79
C ASP A 338 -8.54 0.24 -18.96
N GLU A 339 -8.00 -0.98 -18.97
CA GLU A 339 -6.81 -1.38 -18.23
C GLU A 339 -5.64 -0.41 -18.44
N VAL A 340 -4.98 -0.02 -17.34
CA VAL A 340 -3.82 0.87 -17.39
C VAL A 340 -2.57 0.01 -17.37
N LEU A 341 -1.82 0.02 -18.47
CA LEU A 341 -0.71 -0.90 -18.69
C LEU A 341 0.60 -0.37 -18.14
N PHE A 342 0.80 0.95 -18.20
CA PHE A 342 2.09 1.56 -17.90
C PHE A 342 1.95 2.97 -17.34
N VAL A 343 2.84 3.31 -16.41
CA VAL A 343 2.99 4.65 -15.84
C VAL A 343 4.46 5.00 -15.72
N SER A 344 4.82 6.26 -15.99
CA SER A 344 6.20 6.71 -15.85
C SER A 344 6.28 8.17 -15.46
N PHE A 345 7.10 8.46 -14.46
CA PHE A 345 7.38 9.83 -14.03
C PHE A 345 8.32 10.57 -14.99
N SER A 346 8.09 11.87 -15.10
CA SER A 346 9.04 12.84 -15.64
C SER A 346 10.27 12.99 -14.72
N HIS A 347 11.36 13.53 -15.26
CA HIS A 347 12.63 13.65 -14.56
C HIS A 347 12.70 14.85 -13.61
N ASN A 348 12.14 16.00 -13.99
CA ASN A 348 12.35 17.28 -13.30
C ASN A 348 11.08 17.91 -12.72
N TYR A 349 9.93 17.79 -13.38
CA TYR A 349 8.72 18.55 -13.00
C TYR A 349 7.75 17.78 -12.09
N GLY A 350 8.01 16.50 -11.85
CA GLY A 350 7.18 15.65 -11.00
C GLY A 350 5.86 15.25 -11.65
N ASP A 351 5.61 15.64 -12.90
CA ASP A 351 4.51 15.18 -13.75
C ASP A 351 4.73 13.70 -14.12
N PHE A 352 3.67 12.98 -14.52
CA PHE A 352 3.80 11.61 -15.02
C PHE A 352 2.86 11.32 -16.17
N VAL A 353 3.18 10.29 -16.95
CA VAL A 353 2.35 9.79 -18.04
C VAL A 353 1.72 8.46 -17.64
N SER A 354 0.48 8.22 -18.05
CA SER A 354 -0.15 6.89 -18.04
C SER A 354 -0.55 6.44 -19.44
N CYS A 355 -0.43 5.15 -19.71
CA CYS A 355 -0.78 4.52 -20.99
C CYS A 355 -1.79 3.38 -20.75
N SER A 356 -2.81 3.29 -21.60
CA SER A 356 -3.93 2.36 -21.41
C SER A 356 -4.33 1.61 -22.69
N LYS A 357 -5.05 0.51 -22.49
CA LYS A 357 -5.79 -0.20 -23.54
C LYS A 357 -6.93 0.61 -24.16
N ASP A 358 -7.35 1.70 -23.53
CA ASP A 358 -8.39 2.58 -24.08
C ASP A 358 -7.95 3.39 -25.32
N ARG A 359 -6.71 3.19 -25.77
CA ARG A 359 -6.03 3.86 -26.90
C ARG A 359 -5.58 5.28 -26.61
N SER A 360 -5.61 5.68 -25.34
CA SER A 360 -5.17 6.99 -24.91
C SER A 360 -3.98 6.93 -23.96
N PHE A 361 -3.20 8.01 -23.95
CA PHE A 361 -2.26 8.30 -22.88
C PHE A 361 -2.65 9.63 -22.24
N ILE A 362 -2.39 9.74 -20.94
CA ILE A 362 -2.73 10.93 -20.16
C ILE A 362 -1.46 11.48 -19.52
N ILE A 363 -1.26 12.78 -19.65
CA ILE A 363 -0.24 13.53 -18.93
C ILE A 363 -0.89 14.09 -17.66
N TRP A 364 -0.34 13.72 -16.52
CA TRP A 364 -0.78 14.12 -15.20
C TRP A 364 0.16 15.17 -14.64
N ARG A 365 -0.38 16.33 -14.25
CA ARG A 365 0.39 17.42 -13.68
C ARG A 365 0.26 17.47 -12.17
N TYR A 366 1.37 17.64 -11.48
CA TYR A 366 1.37 17.82 -10.03
C TYR A 366 0.97 19.25 -9.65
N ASN A 367 -0.15 19.40 -8.94
CA ASN A 367 -0.58 20.69 -8.39
C ASN A 367 0.06 20.90 -7.01
N LYS A 368 1.00 21.85 -6.92
CA LYS A 368 1.73 22.17 -5.69
C LYS A 368 0.85 22.72 -4.57
N LYS A 369 -0.33 23.27 -4.86
CA LYS A 369 -1.24 23.84 -3.85
C LYS A 369 -2.14 22.80 -3.21
N SER A 370 -2.71 21.90 -4.01
CA SER A 370 -3.55 20.80 -3.51
C SER A 370 -2.74 19.57 -3.10
N HIS A 371 -1.47 19.50 -3.49
CA HIS A 371 -0.63 18.30 -3.40
C HIS A 371 -1.22 17.09 -4.13
N GLU A 372 -2.06 17.31 -5.14
CA GLU A 372 -2.74 16.27 -5.92
C GLU A 372 -2.31 16.32 -7.39
N PHE A 373 -2.49 15.20 -8.08
CA PHE A 373 -2.28 15.10 -9.53
C PHE A 373 -3.58 15.38 -10.28
N GLU A 374 -3.48 16.22 -11.29
CA GLU A 374 -4.61 16.62 -12.14
C GLU A 374 -4.37 16.16 -13.58
N ASN A 375 -5.44 15.77 -14.27
CA ASN A 375 -5.37 15.44 -15.69
C ASN A 375 -5.08 16.74 -16.46
N PHE A 376 -3.86 16.85 -17.00
CA PHE A 376 -3.42 18.02 -17.77
C PHE A 376 -3.77 17.89 -19.24
N ASN A 377 -3.50 16.71 -19.84
CA ASN A 377 -3.81 16.46 -21.23
C ASN A 377 -4.12 14.98 -21.47
N THR A 378 -5.10 14.70 -22.30
CA THR A 378 -5.50 13.35 -22.71
C THR A 378 -5.43 13.26 -24.23
N ILE A 379 -4.63 12.34 -24.75
CA ILE A 379 -4.39 12.20 -26.18
C ILE A 379 -4.83 10.81 -26.62
N ASP A 380 -5.82 10.78 -27.52
CA ASP A 380 -6.35 9.55 -28.12
C ASP A 380 -5.65 9.25 -29.45
N MET A 381 -5.08 8.05 -29.55
CA MET A 381 -4.34 7.55 -30.71
C MET A 381 -5.21 6.80 -31.71
N ALA A 382 -6.52 6.73 -31.50
CA ALA A 382 -7.45 6.10 -32.44
C ALA A 382 -7.35 6.68 -33.87
N ARG A 383 -7.03 7.98 -34.01
CA ARG A 383 -6.82 8.64 -35.31
C ARG A 383 -5.64 8.08 -36.12
N TYR A 384 -4.74 7.36 -35.47
CA TYR A 384 -3.59 6.69 -36.09
C TYR A 384 -3.75 5.17 -36.15
N ASN A 385 -4.96 4.65 -35.91
CA ASN A 385 -5.28 3.22 -35.96
C ASN A 385 -4.55 2.36 -34.91
N TRP A 386 -4.26 2.95 -33.74
CA TRP A 386 -3.69 2.21 -32.61
C TRP A 386 -4.79 1.46 -31.85
N LEU A 387 -4.52 0.21 -31.49
CA LEU A 387 -5.38 -0.66 -30.69
C LEU A 387 -5.21 -0.44 -29.20
N TYR A 388 -3.97 -0.19 -28.74
CA TYR A 388 -3.67 0.19 -27.36
C TYR A 388 -2.28 0.81 -27.26
N ILE A 389 -2.04 1.56 -26.18
CA ILE A 389 -0.75 2.18 -25.88
C ILE A 389 -0.03 1.36 -24.83
N TRP A 390 1.18 0.95 -25.16
CA TRP A 390 1.92 0.00 -24.34
C TRP A 390 2.81 0.67 -23.30
N SER A 391 3.59 1.68 -23.71
CA SER A 391 4.50 2.38 -22.81
C SER A 391 4.72 3.82 -23.24
N GLY A 392 5.18 4.64 -22.30
CA GLY A 392 5.45 6.05 -22.51
C GLY A 392 6.56 6.58 -21.63
N GLN A 393 7.47 7.36 -22.19
CA GLN A 393 8.63 7.86 -21.46
C GLN A 393 9.02 9.27 -21.84
N TYR A 394 9.38 10.06 -20.83
CA TYR A 394 9.83 11.44 -21.02
C TYR A 394 11.27 11.49 -21.54
N SER A 395 11.54 12.52 -22.34
CA SER A 395 12.92 12.98 -22.56
C SER A 395 13.48 13.58 -21.28
N SER A 396 14.81 13.74 -21.20
CA SER A 396 15.49 14.21 -19.98
C SER A 396 15.17 15.65 -19.63
N ASP A 397 14.75 16.43 -20.63
CA ASP A 397 14.28 17.80 -20.47
C ASP A 397 12.76 17.89 -20.20
N ASP A 398 12.06 16.76 -20.15
CA ASP A 398 10.60 16.61 -20.00
C ASP A 398 9.74 17.37 -21.03
N LYS A 399 10.35 17.84 -22.13
CA LYS A 399 9.61 18.56 -23.19
C LYS A 399 9.02 17.63 -24.22
N LYS A 400 9.55 16.42 -24.33
CA LYS A 400 9.14 15.42 -25.30
C LYS A 400 8.77 14.12 -24.60
N LEU A 401 7.94 13.35 -25.28
CA LEU A 401 7.38 12.11 -24.79
C LEU A 401 7.43 11.09 -25.91
N LEU A 402 8.16 10.00 -25.68
CA LEU A 402 8.19 8.84 -26.55
C LEU A 402 7.06 7.90 -26.16
N ILE A 403 6.20 7.57 -27.09
CA ILE A 403 5.04 6.70 -26.87
C ILE A 403 5.13 5.50 -27.82
N SER A 404 4.93 4.31 -27.28
CA SER A 404 4.92 3.05 -28.00
C SER A 404 3.50 2.47 -28.02
N GLY A 405 3.01 2.07 -29.18
CA GLY A 405 1.68 1.48 -29.27
C GLY A 405 1.49 0.51 -30.41
N VAL A 406 0.43 -0.28 -30.26
CA VAL A 406 0.21 -1.49 -31.05
C VAL A 406 -0.88 -1.23 -32.07
N MET A 407 -0.60 -1.52 -33.34
CA MET A 407 -1.56 -1.36 -34.42
C MET A 407 -2.22 -2.69 -34.80
N ASP A 408 -1.45 -3.78 -34.82
CA ASP A 408 -1.94 -5.13 -35.05
C ASP A 408 -1.07 -6.17 -34.33
N SER A 409 -1.33 -7.47 -34.53
CA SER A 409 -0.62 -8.56 -33.86
C SER A 409 0.88 -8.64 -34.16
N LEU A 410 1.36 -7.99 -35.22
CA LEU A 410 2.76 -8.09 -35.69
C LEU A 410 3.45 -6.73 -35.82
N ASN A 411 2.69 -5.64 -35.90
CA ASN A 411 3.18 -4.30 -36.17
C ASN A 411 2.87 -3.37 -35.01
N GLY A 412 3.88 -2.61 -34.60
CA GLY A 412 3.66 -1.41 -33.81
C GLY A 412 4.25 -0.17 -34.42
N GLU A 413 3.98 0.92 -33.71
CA GLU A 413 4.40 2.25 -34.07
C GLU A 413 4.96 2.94 -32.82
N ILE A 414 6.00 3.73 -33.03
CA ILE A 414 6.53 4.63 -32.01
C ILE A 414 6.29 6.06 -32.47
N ALA A 415 5.85 6.90 -31.55
CA ALA A 415 5.55 8.31 -31.81
C ALA A 415 6.24 9.21 -30.78
N ILE A 416 6.80 10.32 -31.24
CA ILE A 416 7.38 11.36 -30.39
C ILE A 416 6.40 12.52 -30.32
N TYR A 417 6.03 12.90 -29.11
CA TYR A 417 5.16 14.02 -28.80
C TYR A 417 5.94 15.15 -28.13
N ASN A 418 5.52 16.39 -28.37
CA ASN A 418 5.90 17.49 -27.49
C ASN A 418 4.85 17.58 -26.37
N THR A 419 5.26 17.74 -25.12
CA THR A 419 4.35 17.80 -23.96
C THR A 419 3.39 18.99 -24.01
N MET A 420 3.70 20.00 -24.84
CA MET A 420 2.87 21.18 -25.07
C MET A 420 2.01 21.10 -26.34
N SER A 421 2.20 20.11 -27.22
CA SER A 421 1.42 19.95 -28.45
C SER A 421 0.59 18.67 -28.45
N ASN A 422 -0.56 18.73 -29.13
CA ASN A 422 -1.43 17.56 -29.26
C ASN A 422 -1.07 16.68 -30.47
N ASP A 423 -0.24 17.17 -31.39
CA ASP A 423 0.18 16.42 -32.57
C ASP A 423 1.59 15.83 -32.39
N PRO A 424 1.84 14.62 -32.92
CA PRO A 424 3.16 14.00 -32.88
C PRO A 424 4.13 14.78 -33.76
N LEU A 425 5.34 14.99 -33.24
CA LEU A 425 6.45 15.59 -33.98
C LEU A 425 6.96 14.65 -35.07
N ALA A 426 7.10 13.37 -34.73
CA ALA A 426 7.58 12.34 -35.62
C ALA A 426 6.96 10.98 -35.27
N ARG A 427 6.89 10.09 -36.28
CA ARG A 427 6.36 8.73 -36.13
C ARG A 427 7.17 7.75 -36.96
N ALA A 428 7.44 6.59 -36.39
CA ALA A 428 8.13 5.48 -37.04
C ALA A 428 7.21 4.25 -37.06
N VAL A 429 6.92 3.75 -38.25
CA VAL A 429 5.95 2.66 -38.52
C VAL A 429 6.71 1.37 -38.82
N ASN A 430 6.09 0.20 -38.56
CA ASN A 430 6.68 -1.14 -38.70
C ASN A 430 7.83 -1.40 -37.73
N VAL A 431 7.76 -0.78 -36.54
CA VAL A 431 8.68 -1.11 -35.45
C VAL A 431 8.09 -2.32 -34.73
N VAL A 432 8.84 -3.43 -34.70
CA VAL A 432 8.50 -4.55 -33.81
C VAL A 432 8.57 -4.00 -32.39
N LEU A 433 7.48 -4.11 -31.64
CA LEU A 433 7.29 -3.37 -30.39
C LEU A 433 8.29 -3.79 -29.31
N PHE A 434 9.32 -2.96 -29.19
CA PHE A 434 10.29 -3.00 -28.12
C PHE A 434 9.81 -2.11 -26.98
N ILE A 435 9.99 -2.59 -25.74
CA ILE A 435 9.91 -1.76 -24.55
C ILE A 435 11.22 -0.97 -24.58
N CYS A 436 11.24 0.27 -25.05
CA CYS A 436 12.43 1.10 -24.92
C CYS A 436 12.35 1.87 -23.62
N ASP A 437 13.04 1.41 -22.58
CA ASP A 437 13.44 2.25 -21.46
C ASP A 437 14.66 3.07 -21.91
N TYR A 438 14.44 4.31 -22.34
CA TYR A 438 15.48 5.27 -22.69
C TYR A 438 15.77 6.19 -21.50
N GLN A 439 16.93 6.03 -20.86
CA GLN A 439 17.50 7.08 -19.99
C GLN A 439 18.41 7.95 -20.86
N PRO A 440 18.08 9.23 -21.08
CA PRO A 440 18.92 10.09 -21.89
C PRO A 440 20.23 10.35 -21.17
N ILE A 441 21.30 10.28 -21.94
CA ILE A 441 22.61 10.77 -21.54
C ILE A 441 22.47 12.28 -21.29
N SER A 442 22.93 12.81 -20.15
CA SER A 442 23.18 14.25 -20.05
C SER A 442 24.28 14.57 -21.06
N PRO A 443 24.00 15.36 -22.11
CA PRO A 443 24.58 16.70 -22.12
C PRO A 443 23.53 17.71 -22.56
N SER A 444 23.42 18.78 -21.79
CA SER A 444 22.62 19.99 -22.03
C SER A 444 22.88 20.72 -23.36
N GLU A 445 23.62 20.12 -24.30
CA GLU A 445 24.04 20.71 -25.58
C GLU A 445 23.45 20.02 -26.82
N LEU A 446 22.93 18.78 -26.73
CA LEU A 446 22.39 18.05 -27.90
C LEU A 446 20.92 18.40 -28.24
N TRP A 447 20.12 18.82 -27.25
CA TRP A 447 18.68 19.10 -27.43
C TRP A 447 18.37 20.52 -27.91
N ASN A 448 19.38 21.37 -28.08
CA ASN A 448 19.22 22.79 -28.44
C ASN A 448 19.35 23.07 -29.94
N ARG A 449 19.16 22.07 -30.81
CA ARG A 449 19.31 22.27 -32.25
C ARG A 449 18.05 21.90 -33.06
N SER A 450 18.14 22.24 -34.33
CA SER A 450 17.04 22.50 -35.25
C SER A 450 16.24 21.24 -35.63
N PRO A 451 15.08 21.35 -36.33
CA PRO A 451 14.28 20.20 -36.76
C PRO A 451 15.04 19.16 -37.60
N GLU A 452 16.18 19.53 -38.20
CA GLU A 452 17.07 18.62 -38.95
C GLU A 452 17.86 17.67 -38.03
N ASP A 453 18.09 18.03 -36.76
CA ASP A 453 18.74 17.19 -35.75
C ASP A 453 17.74 16.22 -35.07
N GLU A 454 16.44 16.53 -35.15
CA GLU A 454 15.36 15.63 -34.72
C GLU A 454 15.19 14.43 -35.66
N ALA A 455 15.51 14.59 -36.94
CA ALA A 455 15.65 13.48 -37.89
C ALA A 455 16.86 12.57 -37.57
N GLN A 456 17.87 13.08 -36.86
CA GLN A 456 19.10 12.37 -36.51
C GLN A 456 18.96 11.54 -35.22
N LEU A 457 18.08 11.93 -34.29
CA LEU A 457 17.67 11.05 -33.17
C LEU A 457 16.84 9.87 -33.69
N LEU A 458 15.93 10.13 -34.64
CA LEU A 458 15.28 9.08 -35.42
C LEU A 458 16.28 8.22 -36.19
N SER A 459 17.45 8.74 -36.55
CA SER A 459 18.55 7.95 -37.11
C SER A 459 19.14 7.00 -36.10
N VAL A 460 19.44 7.42 -34.87
CA VAL A 460 19.94 6.48 -33.83
C VAL A 460 18.87 5.43 -33.50
N GLU A 461 17.60 5.81 -33.41
CA GLU A 461 16.48 4.90 -33.16
C GLU A 461 16.21 3.95 -34.34
N ASN A 462 16.22 4.44 -35.58
CA ASN A 462 16.17 3.60 -36.79
C ASN A 462 17.44 2.78 -36.97
N CYS A 463 18.60 3.24 -36.50
CA CYS A 463 19.86 2.51 -36.50
C CYS A 463 19.80 1.34 -35.51
N ILE A 464 19.22 1.55 -34.32
CA ILE A 464 18.94 0.47 -33.37
C ILE A 464 17.92 -0.51 -33.97
N GLY A 465 16.91 -0.02 -34.70
CA GLY A 465 16.02 -0.86 -35.52
C GLY A 465 16.72 -1.60 -36.67
N ARG A 466 17.77 -1.02 -37.27
CA ARG A 466 18.58 -1.59 -38.37
C ARG A 466 19.67 -2.55 -37.91
N VAL A 467 20.15 -2.44 -36.67
CA VAL A 467 21.17 -3.38 -36.12
C VAL A 467 20.63 -4.82 -36.11
N PHE A 468 19.32 -5.02 -36.21
CA PHE A 468 18.68 -6.32 -36.07
C PHE A 468 17.81 -6.68 -37.28
N ASP A 469 18.43 -7.24 -38.32
CA ASP A 469 17.73 -7.92 -39.41
C ASP A 469 17.10 -9.23 -38.88
N TYR A 470 15.81 -9.19 -38.52
CA TYR A 470 15.08 -10.33 -37.98
C TYR A 470 14.56 -11.31 -39.05
N ARG A 471 14.86 -11.09 -40.33
CA ARG A 471 14.23 -11.87 -41.42
C ARG A 471 14.71 -13.31 -41.50
N ASN A 472 15.70 -13.75 -40.70
CA ASN A 472 16.40 -15.00 -41.00
C ASN A 472 16.93 -15.85 -39.83
N THR A 473 16.31 -15.84 -38.65
CA THR A 473 16.71 -16.79 -37.57
C THR A 473 15.54 -17.49 -36.91
N SER A 474 15.29 -18.72 -37.36
CA SER A 474 14.32 -19.68 -36.79
C SER A 474 14.67 -20.17 -35.37
N ALA A 475 15.84 -19.82 -34.84
CA ALA A 475 16.32 -20.26 -33.51
C ALA A 475 16.11 -19.25 -32.38
N PHE A 476 15.72 -17.99 -32.67
CA PHE A 476 15.57 -16.92 -31.70
C PHE A 476 14.17 -16.34 -31.82
N GLN A 477 13.17 -16.95 -31.18
CA GLN A 477 11.76 -16.54 -31.32
C GLN A 477 11.36 -15.35 -30.43
N TYR A 478 12.21 -14.95 -29.48
CA TYR A 478 11.93 -13.84 -28.55
C TYR A 478 13.23 -13.10 -28.25
N LEU A 479 13.72 -12.26 -29.15
CA LEU A 479 14.71 -11.24 -28.79
C LEU A 479 13.99 -9.93 -28.55
N ARG A 480 14.14 -9.38 -27.35
CA ARG A 480 13.51 -8.11 -26.99
C ARG A 480 14.56 -7.12 -26.54
N LEU A 481 14.72 -6.05 -27.33
CA LEU A 481 15.45 -4.86 -26.96
C LEU A 481 14.73 -4.15 -25.81
N ILE A 482 15.45 -3.83 -24.74
CA ILE A 482 14.80 -3.26 -23.55
C ILE A 482 15.40 -1.93 -23.11
N ARG A 483 16.73 -1.80 -23.11
CA ARG A 483 17.38 -0.61 -22.55
C ARG A 483 18.71 -0.31 -23.21
N VAL A 484 19.00 0.98 -23.37
CA VAL A 484 20.32 1.51 -23.71
C VAL A 484 20.76 2.40 -22.54
N PHE A 485 21.92 2.13 -21.95
CA PHE A 485 22.44 2.93 -20.83
C PHE A 485 23.92 3.30 -21.02
N SER A 486 24.35 4.41 -20.41
CA SER A 486 25.72 4.92 -20.51
C SER A 486 26.63 4.28 -19.45
N GLN A 487 27.80 3.77 -19.85
CA GLN A 487 28.80 3.24 -18.94
C GLN A 487 29.63 4.32 -18.20
N LYS A 488 29.54 5.62 -18.59
CA LYS A 488 30.34 6.71 -17.99
C LYS A 488 29.47 7.77 -17.30
N LYS A 489 29.84 8.15 -16.07
CA LYS A 489 29.33 9.36 -15.37
C LYS A 489 29.86 10.62 -16.06
N HIS A 490 28.97 11.54 -16.40
CA HIS A 490 29.33 12.82 -17.03
C HIS A 490 30.00 13.77 -16.03
N ASP A 491 31.11 14.40 -16.42
CA ASP A 491 31.78 15.46 -15.67
C ASP A 491 31.16 16.82 -16.05
N PRO A 492 30.50 17.55 -15.13
CA PRO A 492 29.80 18.79 -15.43
C PRO A 492 30.71 20.01 -15.69
N SER A 493 32.03 19.87 -15.57
CA SER A 493 32.98 20.99 -15.64
C SER A 493 33.41 21.42 -17.06
N LYS A 494 33.05 20.66 -18.11
CA LYS A 494 33.47 20.97 -19.49
C LYS A 494 32.33 21.62 -20.28
N LYS A 495 32.46 22.92 -20.56
CA LYS A 495 31.65 23.64 -21.56
C LYS A 495 32.35 23.62 -22.91
N PHE A 496 31.60 23.42 -23.99
CA PHE A 496 32.15 23.39 -25.35
C PHE A 496 31.49 24.44 -26.27
N PRO A 497 32.19 24.89 -27.33
CA PRO A 497 31.78 26.07 -28.07
C PRO A 497 30.80 25.77 -29.20
N MET A 498 30.07 26.81 -29.58
CA MET A 498 28.89 26.83 -30.44
C MET A 498 29.25 27.34 -31.85
N GLU A 499 28.89 26.61 -32.91
CA GLU A 499 28.83 27.14 -34.28
C GLU A 499 27.40 27.07 -34.83
N GLN A 500 26.96 28.17 -35.44
CA GLN A 500 25.61 28.37 -35.98
C GLN A 500 25.59 28.14 -37.50
N ARG A 501 24.56 27.46 -37.99
CA ARG A 501 24.03 27.65 -39.35
C ARG A 501 22.51 27.44 -39.40
N ASN A 502 21.84 28.25 -40.21
CA ASN A 502 20.38 28.34 -40.36
C ASN A 502 19.78 27.16 -41.15
N PRO A 503 18.54 26.73 -40.84
CA PRO A 503 17.77 25.78 -41.67
C PRO A 503 16.57 26.43 -42.41
N ASP A 504 16.17 25.81 -43.51
CA ASP A 504 14.91 26.04 -44.26
C ASP A 504 13.84 24.98 -43.86
N PRO A 505 12.52 25.21 -44.03
CA PRO A 505 11.49 24.35 -43.44
C PRO A 505 10.79 23.40 -44.44
N GLY A 506 10.62 22.12 -44.08
CA GLY A 506 9.66 21.23 -44.74
C GLY A 506 9.60 19.81 -44.16
N ARG A 507 8.39 19.36 -43.76
CA ARG A 507 8.03 18.00 -43.28
C ARG A 507 8.93 16.87 -43.82
N HIS A 508 9.59 16.15 -42.92
CA HIS A 508 10.40 14.98 -43.25
C HIS A 508 9.66 13.67 -42.95
N ILE A 509 9.33 12.93 -44.00
CA ILE A 509 9.16 11.47 -43.95
C ILE A 509 10.54 10.91 -44.27
N LEU A 510 11.21 10.30 -43.30
CA LEU A 510 12.55 9.75 -43.51
C LEU A 510 12.44 8.44 -44.31
N GLN A 511 12.86 8.48 -45.58
CA GLN A 511 13.12 7.28 -46.38
C GLN A 511 14.40 6.57 -45.89
N GLU A 512 14.40 5.23 -46.00
CA GLU A 512 15.34 4.31 -45.35
C GLU A 512 16.84 4.62 -45.56
N ASP A 513 17.26 5.21 -46.69
CA ASP A 513 18.68 5.15 -47.10
C ASP A 513 19.59 6.34 -46.76
N GLN A 514 19.14 7.34 -45.99
CA GLN A 514 19.95 8.55 -45.72
C GLN A 514 20.28 8.85 -44.25
N LEU A 515 20.12 7.91 -43.31
CA LEU A 515 20.08 8.26 -41.89
C LEU A 515 21.42 8.37 -41.13
N ILE A 516 22.56 7.76 -41.52
CA ILE A 516 23.78 7.85 -40.67
C ILE A 516 24.54 9.15 -40.95
N GLY A 517 24.19 10.21 -40.22
CA GLY A 517 24.91 11.49 -40.23
C GLY A 517 26.16 11.51 -39.36
N PRO A 518 27.11 12.45 -39.58
CA PRO A 518 28.35 12.57 -38.82
C PRO A 518 28.14 12.81 -37.31
N GLU A 519 27.00 13.38 -36.91
CA GLU A 519 26.66 13.63 -35.49
C GLU A 519 26.23 12.34 -34.75
N CYS A 520 25.54 11.39 -35.42
CA CYS A 520 25.28 10.05 -34.86
C CYS A 520 26.58 9.31 -34.56
N GLU A 521 27.59 9.45 -35.42
CA GLU A 521 28.91 8.88 -35.15
C GLU A 521 29.56 9.51 -33.92
N GLU A 522 29.36 10.80 -33.72
CA GLU A 522 29.91 11.53 -32.59
C GLU A 522 29.23 11.12 -31.27
N VAL A 523 27.91 10.91 -31.26
CA VAL A 523 27.16 10.41 -30.08
C VAL A 523 27.60 8.99 -29.71
N LEU A 524 27.69 8.08 -30.69
CA LEU A 524 28.15 6.70 -30.47
C LEU A 524 29.63 6.63 -30.07
N ARG A 525 30.48 7.57 -30.52
CA ARG A 525 31.89 7.66 -30.10
C ARG A 525 32.05 8.29 -28.70
N LYS A 526 31.20 9.25 -28.34
CA LYS A 526 31.28 9.97 -27.05
C LYS A 526 30.67 9.18 -25.89
N ASN A 527 29.59 8.45 -26.15
CA ASN A 527 28.82 7.75 -25.13
C ASN A 527 29.03 6.24 -25.27
N GLN A 528 29.61 5.60 -24.24
CA GLN A 528 29.70 4.15 -24.16
C GLN A 528 28.31 3.60 -23.85
N LEU A 529 27.52 3.36 -24.89
CA LEU A 529 26.16 2.86 -24.78
C LEU A 529 26.15 1.33 -24.77
N CYS A 530 25.49 0.74 -23.79
CA CYS A 530 25.30 -0.70 -23.71
C CYS A 530 23.84 -1.04 -23.96
N LEU A 531 23.62 -1.98 -24.87
CA LEU A 531 22.33 -2.53 -25.23
C LEU A 531 22.02 -3.76 -24.37
N VAL A 532 20.82 -3.76 -23.80
CA VAL A 532 20.29 -4.88 -23.01
C VAL A 532 19.14 -5.53 -23.76
N ALA A 533 19.22 -6.86 -23.95
CA ALA A 533 18.15 -7.63 -24.54
C ALA A 533 17.86 -8.91 -23.76
N MET A 534 16.57 -9.25 -23.64
CA MET A 534 16.15 -10.57 -23.17
C MET A 534 16.06 -11.52 -24.36
N TYR A 535 16.53 -12.76 -24.18
CA TYR A 535 16.41 -13.79 -25.20
C TYR A 535 16.30 -15.20 -24.61
N GLY A 536 15.85 -16.15 -25.42
CA GLY A 536 15.83 -17.57 -25.10
C GLY A 536 16.73 -18.35 -26.06
N SER A 537 17.60 -19.22 -25.53
CA SER A 537 18.40 -20.16 -26.36
C SER A 537 17.96 -21.62 -26.22
N LYS A 538 17.42 -22.01 -25.06
CA LYS A 538 17.00 -23.38 -24.73
C LYS A 538 15.50 -23.63 -24.87
N THR A 539 14.68 -22.58 -24.82
CA THR A 539 13.22 -22.61 -24.84
C THR A 539 12.70 -21.47 -25.70
N THR A 540 11.41 -21.50 -26.03
CA THR A 540 10.71 -20.37 -26.66
C THR A 540 10.53 -19.17 -25.72
N VAL A 541 10.69 -19.34 -24.40
CA VAL A 541 10.53 -18.25 -23.41
C VAL A 541 11.87 -17.59 -23.05
N PRO A 542 11.90 -16.28 -22.77
CA PRO A 542 13.15 -15.59 -22.41
C PRO A 542 13.67 -16.06 -21.04
N HIS A 543 14.92 -16.50 -21.00
CA HIS A 543 15.63 -16.95 -19.79
C HIS A 543 17.09 -16.46 -19.73
N LYS A 544 17.52 -15.68 -20.72
CA LYS A 544 18.84 -15.05 -20.79
C LYS A 544 18.72 -13.55 -20.97
N ILE A 545 19.70 -12.83 -20.44
CA ILE A 545 19.94 -11.42 -20.73
C ILE A 545 21.27 -11.31 -21.46
N GLY A 546 21.28 -10.59 -22.57
CA GLY A 546 22.45 -10.27 -23.35
C GLY A 546 22.77 -8.79 -23.25
N PHE A 547 24.06 -8.49 -23.16
CA PHE A 547 24.63 -7.15 -23.13
C PHE A 547 25.53 -6.95 -24.34
N ARG A 548 25.37 -5.83 -25.03
CA ARG A 548 26.17 -5.52 -26.22
C ARG A 548 26.52 -4.04 -26.26
N ASP A 549 27.79 -3.74 -26.41
CA ASP A 549 28.24 -2.36 -26.54
C ASP A 549 27.93 -1.84 -27.94
N LEU A 550 27.19 -0.74 -28.00
CA LEU A 550 26.82 -0.06 -29.23
C LEU A 550 28.00 0.80 -29.69
N THR A 551 28.74 0.27 -30.65
CA THR A 551 29.80 0.98 -31.37
C THR A 551 29.32 1.40 -32.77
N LEU A 552 29.99 2.37 -33.38
CA LEU A 552 29.66 2.78 -34.75
C LEU A 552 29.68 1.59 -35.73
N ASP A 553 30.65 0.69 -35.60
CA ASP A 553 30.75 -0.53 -36.41
C ASP A 553 29.56 -1.48 -36.19
N SER A 554 29.01 -1.53 -34.97
CA SER A 554 27.83 -2.35 -34.66
C SER A 554 26.55 -1.85 -35.34
N VAL A 555 26.48 -0.56 -35.65
CA VAL A 555 25.36 0.10 -36.33
C VAL A 555 25.50 0.00 -37.86
N ILE A 556 26.72 0.15 -38.38
CA ILE A 556 27.01 0.10 -39.82
C ILE A 556 27.00 -1.34 -40.34
N CYS A 557 27.46 -2.30 -39.54
CA CYS A 557 27.58 -3.70 -39.93
C CYS A 557 26.95 -4.62 -38.86
N PRO A 558 25.64 -4.88 -38.93
CA PRO A 558 24.96 -5.72 -37.95
C PRO A 558 25.49 -7.16 -37.96
N LYS A 559 26.30 -7.51 -36.96
CA LYS A 559 26.60 -8.92 -36.65
C LYS A 559 25.33 -9.64 -36.19
N ARG A 560 25.28 -10.98 -36.36
CA ARG A 560 24.15 -11.81 -35.92
C ARG A 560 23.72 -11.49 -34.50
N ILE A 561 22.41 -11.52 -34.29
CA ILE A 561 21.70 -11.13 -33.07
C ILE A 561 22.19 -11.90 -31.81
N ALA A 562 22.75 -13.10 -32.00
CA ALA A 562 23.19 -13.98 -30.93
C ALA A 562 24.59 -13.66 -30.34
N ASP A 563 25.34 -12.74 -30.96
CA ASP A 563 26.68 -12.38 -30.51
C ASP A 563 26.59 -11.20 -29.52
N PHE A 564 26.26 -11.52 -28.27
CA PHE A 564 26.34 -10.59 -27.13
C PHE A 564 27.74 -10.61 -26.53
N ASP A 565 28.22 -9.45 -26.09
CA ASP A 565 29.55 -9.30 -25.47
C ASP A 565 29.56 -9.98 -24.08
N HIS A 566 28.46 -9.83 -23.34
CA HIS A 566 28.22 -10.52 -22.08
C HIS A 566 26.81 -11.11 -22.05
N SER A 567 26.63 -12.23 -21.34
CA SER A 567 25.30 -12.80 -21.13
C SER A 567 25.15 -13.45 -19.77
N ILE A 568 23.94 -13.35 -19.20
CA ILE A 568 23.56 -13.94 -17.92
C ILE A 568 22.37 -14.86 -18.16
N GLU A 569 22.47 -16.10 -17.69
CA GLU A 569 21.41 -17.11 -17.79
C GLU A 569 20.72 -17.29 -16.44
N PHE A 570 19.39 -17.33 -16.46
CA PHE A 570 18.53 -17.54 -15.30
C PHE A 570 17.82 -18.89 -15.39
N HIS A 571 17.63 -19.55 -14.25
CA HIS A 571 16.86 -20.81 -14.17
C HIS A 571 15.36 -20.53 -14.06
N GLY A 572 14.78 -19.90 -15.10
CA GLY A 572 13.39 -19.50 -15.10
C GLY A 572 13.03 -18.57 -16.25
N GLN A 573 11.75 -18.23 -16.33
CA GLN A 573 11.25 -17.25 -17.29
C GLN A 573 11.45 -15.84 -16.74
N ILE A 574 12.12 -14.99 -17.52
CA ILE A 574 12.27 -13.57 -17.19
C ILE A 574 10.97 -12.86 -17.57
N VAL A 575 10.36 -12.20 -16.60
CA VAL A 575 9.10 -11.46 -16.73
C VAL A 575 9.37 -9.98 -16.96
N SER A 576 10.42 -9.45 -16.33
CA SER A 576 10.70 -8.02 -16.35
C SER A 576 12.15 -7.72 -16.03
N ILE A 577 12.62 -6.58 -16.55
CA ILE A 577 13.90 -6.00 -16.16
C ILE A 577 13.71 -4.51 -15.90
N SER A 578 14.48 -3.96 -14.97
CA SER A 578 14.57 -2.53 -14.71
C SER A 578 15.99 -2.20 -14.29
N CYS A 579 16.61 -1.17 -14.88
CA CYS A 579 17.86 -0.65 -14.32
C CYS A 579 17.56 0.34 -13.20
N ALA A 580 18.38 0.29 -12.17
CA ALA A 580 18.42 1.30 -11.13
C ALA A 580 18.73 2.67 -11.72
N LYS A 581 18.14 3.72 -11.15
CA LYS A 581 18.38 5.11 -11.57
C LYS A 581 19.82 5.58 -11.35
N ASP A 582 20.62 4.81 -10.60
CA ASP A 582 22.06 5.06 -10.40
C ASP A 582 22.94 4.38 -11.47
N ASP A 583 22.33 3.61 -12.39
CA ASP A 583 22.98 2.80 -13.43
C ASP A 583 24.05 1.81 -12.92
N LEU A 584 24.03 1.49 -11.62
CA LEU A 584 24.97 0.52 -11.02
C LEU A 584 24.40 -0.89 -11.01
N GLN A 585 23.09 -1.00 -10.79
CA GLN A 585 22.40 -2.27 -10.63
C GLN A 585 21.25 -2.40 -11.62
N MET A 586 20.97 -3.64 -12.00
CA MET A 586 19.76 -4.01 -12.73
C MET A 586 18.97 -5.03 -11.93
N PHE A 587 17.66 -4.86 -11.91
CA PHE A 587 16.73 -5.76 -11.25
C PHE A 587 16.01 -6.60 -12.31
N VAL A 588 16.05 -7.91 -12.14
CA VAL A 588 15.51 -8.89 -13.09
C VAL A 588 14.48 -9.73 -12.38
N ALA A 589 13.21 -9.61 -12.76
CA ALA A 589 12.12 -10.41 -12.22
C ALA A 589 12.01 -11.73 -12.98
N VAL A 590 12.15 -12.84 -12.26
CA VAL A 590 12.16 -14.20 -12.83
C VAL A 590 11.14 -15.07 -12.10
N ARG A 591 10.44 -15.91 -12.86
CA ARG A 591 9.66 -17.03 -12.34
C ARG A 591 10.46 -18.31 -12.54
N GLU A 592 11.00 -18.82 -11.44
CA GLU A 592 11.92 -19.97 -11.48
C GLU A 592 11.24 -21.24 -12.00
N TRP A 593 12.02 -22.07 -12.69
CA TRP A 593 11.63 -23.44 -13.00
C TRP A 593 11.90 -24.36 -11.79
N PRO A 594 11.18 -25.49 -11.65
CA PRO A 594 11.52 -26.51 -10.66
C PRO A 594 12.98 -26.96 -10.78
N GLU A 595 13.61 -27.34 -9.67
CA GLU A 595 15.04 -27.71 -9.62
C GLU A 595 15.43 -28.83 -10.61
N ASN A 596 14.50 -29.74 -10.92
CA ASN A 596 14.72 -30.88 -11.82
C ASN A 596 14.24 -30.63 -13.28
N ALA A 597 13.80 -29.42 -13.60
CA ALA A 597 13.26 -29.10 -14.92
C ALA A 597 14.39 -28.95 -15.95
N VAL A 598 14.26 -29.64 -17.09
CA VAL A 598 15.14 -29.47 -18.24
C VAL A 598 14.39 -28.71 -19.32
N ALA A 599 14.86 -27.49 -19.60
CA ALA A 599 14.35 -26.63 -20.65
C ALA A 599 14.59 -27.25 -22.05
N THR A 600 13.53 -27.43 -22.84
CA THR A 600 13.61 -27.85 -24.24
C THR A 600 12.92 -26.85 -25.17
N LEU A 601 13.34 -26.81 -26.44
CA LEU A 601 12.86 -25.83 -27.43
C LEU A 601 11.37 -25.98 -27.74
N SER A 602 10.81 -27.18 -27.64
CA SER A 602 9.42 -27.47 -28.01
C SER A 602 8.41 -27.29 -26.87
N ASP A 603 8.86 -27.38 -25.61
CA ASP A 603 7.97 -27.28 -24.45
C ASP A 603 8.68 -26.58 -23.27
N PRO A 604 8.25 -25.35 -22.89
CA PRO A 604 8.81 -24.65 -21.75
C PRO A 604 8.43 -25.36 -20.44
N PRO A 605 9.35 -25.47 -19.45
CA PRO A 605 9.01 -26.07 -18.18
C PRO A 605 7.89 -25.34 -17.43
N PRO A 606 7.20 -26.01 -16.50
CA PRO A 606 6.29 -25.32 -15.59
C PRO A 606 7.05 -24.25 -14.79
N ILE A 607 6.40 -23.12 -14.56
CA ILE A 607 6.97 -21.95 -13.87
C ILE A 607 6.37 -21.79 -12.48
N SER A 608 7.18 -21.30 -11.54
CA SER A 608 6.73 -20.98 -10.18
C SER A 608 5.64 -19.92 -10.17
N THR A 609 4.78 -19.94 -9.15
CA THR A 609 3.83 -18.84 -8.90
C THR A 609 4.48 -17.65 -8.21
N GLU A 610 5.63 -17.86 -7.56
CA GLU A 610 6.40 -16.78 -6.94
C GLU A 610 7.27 -16.08 -7.99
N VAL A 611 7.23 -14.75 -8.00
CA VAL A 611 8.14 -13.91 -8.78
C VAL A 611 9.28 -13.47 -7.87
N ILE A 612 10.51 -13.80 -8.27
CA ILE A 612 11.73 -13.44 -7.55
C ILE A 612 12.48 -12.39 -8.36
N VAL A 613 12.83 -11.29 -7.73
CA VAL A 613 13.63 -10.24 -8.36
C VAL A 613 15.09 -10.39 -7.94
N TYR A 614 15.99 -10.54 -8.91
CA TYR A 614 17.44 -10.65 -8.71
C TYR A 614 18.11 -9.32 -9.00
N ALA A 615 19.11 -8.95 -8.20
CA ALA A 615 19.96 -7.81 -8.48
C ALA A 615 21.24 -8.24 -9.20
N VAL A 616 21.44 -7.72 -10.40
CA VAL A 616 22.62 -7.84 -11.26
C VAL A 616 23.47 -6.58 -11.10
N ASP A 617 24.76 -6.75 -10.82
CA ASP A 617 25.73 -5.66 -10.86
C ASP A 617 26.17 -5.42 -12.31
N LEU A 618 25.99 -4.19 -12.79
CA LEU A 618 26.32 -3.81 -14.16
C LEU A 618 27.83 -3.56 -14.35
N GLN A 619 28.60 -3.43 -13.26
CA GLN A 619 30.05 -3.29 -13.36
C GLN A 619 30.76 -4.64 -13.52
N SER A 620 30.31 -5.66 -12.79
CA SER A 620 30.89 -7.01 -12.83
C SER A 620 30.14 -7.98 -13.75
N TRP A 621 28.97 -7.60 -14.24
CA TRP A 621 28.04 -8.46 -15.00
C TRP A 621 27.67 -9.74 -14.25
N SER A 622 27.57 -9.68 -12.93
CA SER A 622 27.28 -10.83 -12.08
C SER A 622 26.13 -10.59 -11.12
N LEU A 623 25.51 -11.66 -10.66
CA LEU A 623 24.48 -11.60 -9.62
C LEU A 623 25.13 -11.17 -8.30
N THR A 624 24.54 -10.16 -7.65
CA THR A 624 24.99 -9.66 -6.34
C THR A 624 24.67 -10.63 -5.19
N GLY A 625 23.80 -11.63 -5.44
CA GLY A 625 23.27 -12.55 -4.44
C GLY A 625 22.07 -12.00 -3.67
N GLN A 626 21.71 -10.72 -3.84
CA GLN A 626 20.49 -10.16 -3.28
C GLN A 626 19.27 -10.60 -4.10
N VAL A 627 18.25 -11.07 -3.39
CA VAL A 627 16.97 -11.53 -3.96
C VAL A 627 15.80 -10.90 -3.22
N PHE A 628 14.80 -10.47 -3.97
CA PHE A 628 13.58 -9.87 -3.44
C PHE A 628 12.40 -10.77 -3.77
N LYS A 629 11.64 -11.13 -2.74
CA LYS A 629 10.59 -12.15 -2.81
C LYS A 629 9.23 -11.62 -2.36
N GLY A 630 8.17 -12.29 -2.81
CA GLY A 630 6.81 -12.09 -2.34
C GLY A 630 5.84 -11.41 -3.31
N ALA A 631 6.22 -11.23 -4.58
CA ALA A 631 5.30 -10.95 -5.69
C ALA A 631 4.81 -12.28 -6.30
N ILE A 632 3.62 -12.28 -6.89
CA ILE A 632 2.96 -13.50 -7.39
C ILE A 632 2.59 -13.33 -8.87
N GLY A 633 2.89 -14.34 -9.67
CA GLY A 633 2.41 -14.50 -11.04
C GLY A 633 1.60 -15.78 -11.18
N ARG A 634 0.44 -15.71 -11.82
CA ARG A 634 -0.47 -16.85 -12.09
C ARG A 634 -0.55 -17.16 -13.58
N THR A 635 -0.05 -16.28 -14.44
CA THR A 635 -0.04 -16.47 -15.89
C THR A 635 0.66 -17.76 -16.30
N SER A 636 0.18 -18.40 -17.37
CA SER A 636 0.75 -19.62 -17.96
C SER A 636 2.11 -19.34 -18.64
N PRO A 637 3.03 -20.32 -18.72
CA PRO A 637 4.30 -20.16 -19.46
C PRO A 637 4.14 -19.78 -20.94
N TYR A 638 3.01 -20.12 -21.55
CA TYR A 638 2.76 -19.88 -22.98
C TYR A 638 2.25 -18.46 -23.27
N ASP A 639 1.81 -17.73 -22.23
CA ASP A 639 1.28 -16.38 -22.37
C ASP A 639 2.35 -15.34 -22.03
N ALA A 640 2.42 -14.28 -22.82
CA ALA A 640 3.31 -13.15 -22.56
C ALA A 640 2.69 -12.25 -21.50
N PHE A 641 3.37 -12.14 -20.35
CA PHE A 641 2.95 -11.31 -19.23
C PHE A 641 4.09 -10.44 -18.74
N TYR A 642 3.78 -9.20 -18.35
CA TYR A 642 4.76 -8.18 -18.00
C TYR A 642 4.36 -7.46 -16.72
N LEU A 643 5.28 -7.44 -15.76
CA LEU A 643 5.20 -6.64 -14.55
C LEU A 643 6.31 -5.61 -14.58
N TYR A 644 6.00 -4.33 -14.68
CA TYR A 644 7.06 -3.32 -14.69
C TYR A 644 7.53 -3.06 -13.26
N THR A 645 8.81 -3.32 -13.05
CA THR A 645 9.52 -2.98 -11.82
C THR A 645 10.13 -1.60 -11.96
N ASP A 646 10.21 -0.87 -10.87
CA ASP A 646 10.98 0.38 -10.82
C ASP A 646 11.71 0.48 -9.49
N SER A 647 12.79 1.26 -9.48
CA SER A 647 13.64 1.44 -8.32
C SER A 647 14.00 2.91 -8.11
N SER A 648 14.00 3.30 -6.84
CA SER A 648 14.57 4.56 -6.38
C SER A 648 15.99 4.34 -5.84
N ALA A 649 16.61 5.36 -5.25
CA ALA A 649 17.90 5.22 -4.58
C ALA A 649 17.86 4.16 -3.46
N ASN A 650 16.78 4.14 -2.66
CA ASN A 650 16.67 3.24 -1.51
C ASN A 650 15.62 2.14 -1.65
N PHE A 651 14.64 2.29 -2.52
CA PHE A 651 13.49 1.37 -2.62
C PHE A 651 13.44 0.66 -3.98
N LEU A 652 12.88 -0.54 -3.97
CA LEU A 652 12.54 -1.32 -5.16
C LEU A 652 11.06 -1.66 -5.06
N ALA A 653 10.32 -1.55 -6.17
CA ALA A 653 8.93 -1.96 -6.22
C ALA A 653 8.64 -2.86 -7.42
N CYS A 654 7.72 -3.78 -7.22
CA CYS A 654 7.21 -4.66 -8.25
C CYS A 654 5.70 -4.81 -8.11
N GLY A 655 5.00 -4.89 -9.23
CA GLY A 655 3.61 -5.31 -9.30
C GLY A 655 3.42 -6.81 -9.08
N SER A 656 2.17 -7.25 -9.03
CA SER A 656 1.80 -8.66 -8.85
C SER A 656 0.39 -8.89 -9.39
N GLU A 657 0.14 -10.10 -9.88
CA GLU A 657 -1.14 -10.50 -10.46
C GLU A 657 -2.25 -10.68 -9.41
N ASP A 658 -1.90 -10.79 -8.13
CA ASP A 658 -2.86 -10.86 -7.03
C ASP A 658 -3.44 -9.49 -6.64
N GLY A 659 -3.09 -8.43 -7.39
CA GLY A 659 -3.46 -7.05 -7.12
C GLY A 659 -2.70 -6.43 -5.95
N ARG A 660 -1.53 -6.96 -5.58
CA ARG A 660 -0.68 -6.39 -4.54
C ARG A 660 0.71 -6.05 -5.05
N GLY A 661 1.01 -4.77 -5.17
CA GLY A 661 2.40 -4.31 -5.29
C GLY A 661 3.19 -4.61 -4.03
N VAL A 662 4.48 -4.85 -4.18
CA VAL A 662 5.40 -5.03 -3.06
C VAL A 662 6.54 -4.03 -3.17
N ILE A 663 6.83 -3.35 -2.06
CA ILE A 663 8.01 -2.50 -1.93
C ILE A 663 9.03 -3.16 -1.02
N TRP A 664 10.28 -3.17 -1.46
CA TRP A 664 11.43 -3.63 -0.70
C TRP A 664 12.44 -2.50 -0.47
N ASP A 665 13.25 -2.67 0.55
CA ASP A 665 14.47 -1.89 0.73
C ASP A 665 15.61 -2.48 -0.10
N ARG A 666 16.28 -1.66 -0.91
CA ARG A 666 17.39 -2.10 -1.78
C ARG A 666 18.60 -2.59 -0.99
N LEU A 667 18.90 -1.95 0.15
CA LEU A 667 20.10 -2.26 0.93
C LEU A 667 19.93 -3.57 1.72
N THR A 668 18.82 -3.69 2.44
CA THR A 668 18.59 -4.80 3.38
C THR A 668 17.82 -5.97 2.77
N GLY A 669 17.16 -5.79 1.61
CA GLY A 669 16.29 -6.80 1.00
C GLY A 669 14.96 -7.01 1.73
N LEU A 670 14.66 -6.21 2.76
CA LEU A 670 13.46 -6.38 3.57
C LEU A 670 12.21 -5.93 2.81
N LYS A 671 11.15 -6.73 2.90
CA LYS A 671 9.81 -6.35 2.42
C LYS A 671 9.19 -5.31 3.37
N LEU A 672 8.91 -4.12 2.87
CA LEU A 672 8.51 -2.95 3.67
C LEU A 672 7.00 -2.73 3.68
N SER A 673 6.38 -2.65 2.50
CA SER A 673 4.96 -2.36 2.35
C SER A 673 4.35 -3.14 1.19
N THR A 674 3.02 -3.20 1.18
CA THR A 674 2.22 -3.72 0.08
C THR A 674 1.31 -2.62 -0.44
N LEU A 675 1.13 -2.56 -1.77
CA LEU A 675 0.33 -1.57 -2.47
C LEU A 675 -0.92 -2.27 -3.04
N ASP A 676 -2.09 -2.00 -2.48
CA ASP A 676 -3.29 -2.77 -2.80
C ASP A 676 -4.09 -2.18 -3.99
N HIS A 677 -4.48 -3.05 -4.91
CA HIS A 677 -5.38 -2.85 -6.06
C HIS A 677 -6.48 -3.92 -6.11
N GLU A 678 -7.53 -3.70 -6.91
CA GLU A 678 -8.63 -4.68 -7.04
C GLU A 678 -8.31 -5.80 -8.02
N GLN A 679 -7.45 -5.53 -9.01
CA GLN A 679 -6.97 -6.45 -10.03
C GLN A 679 -5.44 -6.37 -10.16
N CYS A 680 -4.85 -7.09 -11.13
CA CYS A 680 -3.41 -7.13 -11.38
C CYS A 680 -2.78 -5.72 -11.39
N LEU A 681 -1.65 -5.57 -10.69
CA LEU A 681 -0.88 -4.34 -10.69
C LEU A 681 0.22 -4.46 -11.76
N ASN A 682 0.06 -3.73 -12.86
CA ASN A 682 0.91 -3.84 -14.05
C ASN A 682 2.25 -3.12 -13.92
N CYS A 683 2.23 -1.87 -13.47
CA CYS A 683 3.42 -1.03 -13.41
C CYS A 683 3.45 -0.18 -12.14
N VAL A 684 4.65 -0.07 -11.55
CA VAL A 684 4.97 0.87 -10.47
C VAL A 684 6.02 1.85 -11.00
N SER A 685 5.89 3.14 -10.69
CA SER A 685 6.92 4.14 -10.98
C SER A 685 7.15 5.04 -9.76
N PHE A 686 8.41 5.22 -9.37
CA PHE A 686 8.82 6.16 -8.33
C PHE A 686 9.10 7.52 -8.93
N ARG A 687 8.74 8.58 -8.20
CA ARG A 687 9.15 9.94 -8.57
C ARG A 687 10.68 10.04 -8.51
N VAL A 688 11.27 10.74 -9.48
CA VAL A 688 12.74 10.84 -9.58
C VAL A 688 13.32 11.77 -8.52
N ASP A 689 12.64 12.88 -8.25
CA ASP A 689 13.03 13.89 -7.26
C ASP A 689 12.67 13.53 -5.82
N ASP A 690 11.63 12.70 -5.62
CA ASP A 690 11.18 12.27 -4.30
C ASP A 690 10.75 10.80 -4.28
N GLU A 691 11.60 9.95 -3.71
CA GLU A 691 11.32 8.52 -3.54
C GLU A 691 10.20 8.21 -2.54
N GLU A 692 9.76 9.20 -1.75
CA GLU A 692 8.61 9.06 -0.84
C GLU A 692 7.26 9.09 -1.58
N VAL A 693 7.27 9.29 -2.90
CA VAL A 693 6.09 9.28 -3.77
C VAL A 693 6.25 8.27 -4.90
N CYS A 694 5.26 7.41 -5.08
CA CYS A 694 5.17 6.53 -6.25
C CYS A 694 3.74 6.43 -6.79
N VAL A 695 3.62 6.03 -8.05
CA VAL A 695 2.35 5.76 -8.72
C VAL A 695 2.29 4.32 -9.17
N THR A 696 1.08 3.76 -9.15
CA THR A 696 0.82 2.39 -9.59
C THR A 696 -0.32 2.37 -10.59
N SER A 697 -0.25 1.46 -11.55
CA SER A 697 -1.29 1.21 -12.54
C SER A 697 -1.77 -0.22 -12.49
N SER A 698 -3.03 -0.44 -12.85
CA SER A 698 -3.69 -1.74 -12.71
C SER A 698 -4.73 -1.98 -13.79
N ASP A 699 -5.07 -3.26 -13.95
CA ASP A 699 -6.21 -3.75 -14.73
C ASP A 699 -7.57 -3.31 -14.14
N ASP A 700 -7.59 -2.80 -12.90
CA ASP A 700 -8.80 -2.23 -12.27
C ASP A 700 -9.23 -0.85 -12.86
N HIS A 701 -8.60 -0.45 -13.96
CA HIS A 701 -8.79 0.83 -14.65
C HIS A 701 -8.37 2.06 -13.82
N THR A 702 -7.68 1.85 -12.70
CA THR A 702 -7.25 2.93 -11.81
C THR A 702 -5.74 3.12 -11.77
N ILE A 703 -5.35 4.35 -11.46
CA ILE A 703 -4.00 4.70 -11.06
C ILE A 703 -4.06 5.16 -9.61
N LYS A 704 -3.19 4.64 -8.75
CA LYS A 704 -3.11 5.05 -7.34
C LYS A 704 -1.81 5.81 -7.07
N VAL A 705 -1.94 6.89 -6.31
CA VAL A 705 -0.81 7.73 -5.88
C VAL A 705 -0.50 7.41 -4.42
N TRP A 706 0.69 6.90 -4.19
CA TRP A 706 1.15 6.48 -2.88
C TRP A 706 2.18 7.47 -2.35
N LYS A 707 1.98 7.88 -1.10
CA LYS A 707 2.92 8.75 -0.38
C LYS A 707 3.38 8.08 0.91
N SER A 708 4.54 8.50 1.38
CA SER A 708 5.04 8.10 2.70
C SER A 708 4.22 8.72 3.82
N LYS A 709 4.23 8.11 5.01
CA LYS A 709 3.53 8.66 6.18
C LYS A 709 4.13 9.99 6.62
N ASP A 710 5.44 10.15 6.46
CA ASP A 710 6.12 11.40 6.79
C ASP A 710 5.73 12.52 5.82
N ARG A 711 5.72 12.22 4.52
CA ARG A 711 5.27 13.14 3.47
C ARG A 711 3.85 13.63 3.70
N VAL A 712 2.91 12.72 3.98
CA VAL A 712 1.52 13.07 4.26
C VAL A 712 1.41 13.99 5.49
N LYS A 713 2.20 13.75 6.53
CA LYS A 713 2.22 14.63 7.71
C LYS A 713 2.76 16.03 7.39
N ARG A 714 3.82 16.12 6.58
CA ARG A 714 4.40 17.40 6.15
C ARG A 714 3.40 18.21 5.33
N GLU A 715 2.77 17.59 4.33
CA GLU A 715 1.76 18.25 3.50
C GLU A 715 0.53 18.68 4.32
N MET A 716 0.06 17.84 5.26
CA MET A 716 -1.03 18.20 6.16
C MET A 716 -0.68 19.36 7.09
N SER A 717 0.58 19.46 7.53
CA SER A 717 1.01 20.63 8.32
C SER A 717 1.04 21.90 7.48
N GLU A 718 1.54 21.85 6.24
CA GLU A 718 1.58 22.99 5.33
C GLU A 718 0.16 23.54 5.06
N ILE A 719 -0.80 22.65 4.77
CA ILE A 719 -2.21 23.01 4.54
C ILE A 719 -2.88 23.64 5.77
N LEU A 720 -2.46 23.27 6.99
CA LEU A 720 -3.02 23.83 8.23
C LEU A 720 -2.41 25.18 8.62
N PHE A 721 -1.25 25.54 8.05
CA PHE A 721 -0.58 26.81 8.30
C PHE A 721 -0.95 27.90 7.27
N ASP A 722 -1.37 27.51 6.07
CA ASP A 722 -2.00 28.38 5.06
C ASP A 722 -3.51 28.61 5.35
#